data_AF-K3W6S6-F1
#
_entry.id   AF-K3W6S6-F1
#
_cell.length_a   1.000
_cell.length_b   1.000
_cell.length_c   1.000
_cell.angle_alpha   90.00
_cell.angle_beta   90.00
_cell.angle_gamma   90.00
#
_symmetry.space_group_name_H-M   'P 1'
#
loop_
_entity.id
_entity.type
_entity.pdbx_description
1 polymer ?
#
loop_
_entity_poly.entity_id
_entity_poly.type
_entity_poly.pdbx_seq_one_letter_code
_entity_poly.pdbx_strand_id
1 'polypeptide(L)'
;MTRLLYSTEYKLKYKAFNAVGGSESSDVLVVSTKFISLPGEPRNVTLVDRTSGSASISWKPPVDFGGTEVTSYQIAFFTGYEIRAQFTQVVSNVSENAASLTAKVSGLNATTSYGFFVVGVNDVSACVDVATFTTYAILYATTLPMSPPLVPQNLNVTVSTPGMQVVTWSPTTDGGGDPTVAYLLYSDLGILLYNGTQTQFKRGSLVPNTTYGYSVMTYNSVGASVLSPVVRRKTISGLIVPSRPLDPMYVHATGGSISLQWSRPLDSGGENLKGYRVYRGSTLLVQEHLNTAFVDDIGLIAEQEYVYTFQAENTLGVGPQSEAVVAHTTVATVPAAAANLTVLATGGRLAVAWTPPHDTGGIPLETYRVQVDTIGTETLVDLLMEDTVYEYFGIFANTLYNASVVPMNKIGNGTKAFKTVVNGKAIAPKAPLPPVIVSSDAQHAVLTLQSPVDSGGANITQLSLYQDGVHVRSVTSSGYFQVSVGPLFANKVYAFTSTAVSILELGESPQSDTTEVTTANPTPPSSVYNVIVTRRAADSLTLKWDGPDDIGGENVVYVVEYTIKANGTVATMETRLQGAVLTGLASSAAYMVRVRAENSAGDSAWTSAIQGETDVSQRGTITLRPVETTVFENSSSLTLQLIRVNGSSSNITCYYTVGNATNATADTDYVLSMEADRHFSFADGESLKEFTVQIVNDD
;
A
#
# COMPACT_ATOMS: atom_id res chain seq x y z
N MET A 1 -80.76 -66.87 34.30
CA MET A 1 -80.59 -66.76 32.84
C MET A 1 -79.75 -65.52 32.59
N THR A 2 -78.51 -65.68 32.15
CA THR A 2 -77.71 -64.57 31.61
C THR A 2 -77.68 -64.76 30.09
N ARG A 3 -77.82 -63.68 29.30
CA ARG A 3 -77.89 -63.66 27.81
C ARG A 3 -79.26 -63.97 27.20
N LEU A 4 -80.26 -63.14 27.50
CA LEU A 4 -81.52 -63.14 26.75
C LEU A 4 -81.37 -62.23 25.51
N LEU A 5 -81.94 -62.62 24.37
CA LEU A 5 -82.00 -61.82 23.15
C LEU A 5 -82.92 -60.62 23.36
N TYR A 6 -82.61 -59.48 22.74
CA TYR A 6 -83.43 -58.27 22.82
C TYR A 6 -84.76 -58.43 22.07
N SER A 7 -85.77 -57.65 22.47
CA SER A 7 -87.12 -57.67 21.89
C SER A 7 -87.71 -59.08 21.70
N THR A 8 -87.37 -60.01 22.59
CA THR A 8 -87.72 -61.44 22.50
C THR A 8 -88.62 -61.82 23.66
N GLU A 9 -89.70 -62.54 23.35
CA GLU A 9 -90.64 -63.06 24.34
C GLU A 9 -90.15 -64.41 24.89
N TYR A 10 -89.99 -64.48 26.21
CA TYR A 10 -89.63 -65.70 26.93
C TYR A 10 -90.82 -66.20 27.74
N LYS A 11 -91.12 -67.49 27.57
CA LYS A 11 -92.18 -68.18 28.31
C LYS A 11 -91.57 -69.01 29.42
N LEU A 12 -91.82 -68.64 30.67
CA LEU A 12 -91.27 -69.26 31.86
C LEU A 12 -92.38 -70.01 32.61
N LYS A 13 -92.07 -71.21 33.10
CA LYS A 13 -92.86 -71.92 34.11
C LYS A 13 -91.93 -72.28 35.27
N TYR A 14 -92.42 -72.20 36.50
CA TYR A 14 -91.66 -72.61 37.67
C TYR A 14 -92.43 -73.66 38.48
N LYS A 15 -91.68 -74.48 39.21
CA LYS A 15 -92.17 -75.48 40.16
C LYS A 15 -91.34 -75.36 41.44
N ALA A 16 -91.99 -75.43 42.59
CA ALA A 16 -91.30 -75.50 43.87
C ALA A 16 -91.03 -76.97 44.23
N PHE A 17 -89.88 -77.25 44.82
CA PHE A 17 -89.49 -78.61 45.23
C PHE A 17 -89.18 -78.64 46.72
N ASN A 18 -89.59 -79.71 47.40
CA ASN A 18 -89.10 -80.08 48.73
C ASN A 18 -88.61 -81.54 48.74
N ALA A 19 -88.25 -82.06 49.92
CA ALA A 19 -87.68 -83.39 50.08
C ALA A 19 -88.60 -84.57 49.66
N VAL A 20 -89.89 -84.33 49.38
CA VAL A 20 -90.88 -85.35 49.01
C VAL A 20 -91.25 -85.29 47.53
N GLY A 21 -90.96 -84.19 46.83
CA GLY A 21 -91.23 -84.03 45.40
C GLY A 21 -91.52 -82.58 44.97
N GLY A 22 -91.75 -82.39 43.67
CA GLY A 22 -92.07 -81.08 43.09
C GLY A 22 -93.57 -80.80 43.01
N SER A 23 -93.95 -79.53 43.08
CA SER A 23 -95.33 -79.06 42.89
C SER A 23 -95.82 -79.22 41.44
N GLU A 24 -97.12 -78.95 41.22
CA GLU A 24 -97.63 -78.62 39.89
C GLU A 24 -96.94 -77.37 39.32
N SER A 25 -96.88 -77.28 37.99
CA SER A 25 -96.27 -76.14 37.30
C SER A 25 -97.12 -74.89 37.49
N SER A 26 -96.47 -73.75 37.70
CA SER A 26 -97.13 -72.46 37.56
C SER A 26 -97.75 -72.28 36.17
N ASP A 27 -98.67 -71.33 36.06
CA ASP A 27 -99.08 -70.78 34.77
C ASP A 27 -97.87 -70.21 34.01
N VAL A 28 -97.98 -70.13 32.68
CA VAL A 28 -96.92 -69.58 31.83
C VAL A 28 -96.79 -68.09 32.12
N LEU A 29 -95.66 -67.71 32.71
CA LEU A 29 -95.26 -66.32 32.81
C LEU A 29 -94.57 -65.92 31.50
N VAL A 30 -95.19 -64.98 30.78
CA VAL A 30 -94.62 -64.40 29.58
C VAL A 30 -93.86 -63.14 29.96
N VAL A 31 -92.57 -63.07 29.62
CA VAL A 31 -91.72 -61.91 29.89
C VAL A 31 -91.00 -61.51 28.60
N SER A 32 -91.08 -60.24 28.24
CA SER A 32 -90.40 -59.70 27.06
C SER A 32 -89.17 -58.89 27.46
N THR A 33 -88.06 -59.10 26.77
CA THR A 33 -86.86 -58.25 26.90
C THR A 33 -87.07 -56.91 26.20
N LYS A 34 -86.37 -55.87 26.67
CA LYS A 34 -86.45 -54.51 26.12
C LYS A 34 -85.72 -54.40 24.76
N PHE A 35 -85.90 -53.27 24.07
CA PHE A 35 -85.06 -52.89 22.92
C PHE A 35 -83.59 -52.79 23.32
N ILE A 36 -82.70 -52.94 22.33
CA ILE A 36 -81.25 -52.78 22.50
C ILE A 36 -80.94 -51.42 23.17
N SER A 37 -80.03 -51.43 24.14
CA SER A 37 -79.65 -50.28 24.95
C SER A 37 -78.15 -50.27 25.23
N LEU A 38 -77.66 -49.24 25.93
CA LEU A 38 -76.30 -49.25 26.46
C LEU A 38 -76.13 -50.42 27.46
N PRO A 39 -74.92 -51.01 27.58
CA PRO A 39 -74.62 -51.98 28.62
C PRO A 39 -74.82 -51.38 30.01
N GLY A 40 -75.15 -52.24 30.98
CA GLY A 40 -75.14 -51.87 32.39
C GLY A 40 -73.73 -51.58 32.91
N GLU A 41 -73.65 -51.15 34.17
CA GLU A 41 -72.38 -50.77 34.79
C GLU A 41 -71.46 -52.00 34.99
N PRO A 42 -70.18 -51.92 34.59
CA PRO A 42 -69.19 -52.92 34.96
C PRO A 42 -69.18 -53.13 36.48
N ARG A 43 -69.02 -54.38 36.92
CA ARG A 43 -69.09 -54.71 38.35
C ARG A 43 -67.72 -54.80 38.98
N ASN A 44 -67.66 -54.69 40.29
CA ASN A 44 -66.44 -54.90 41.08
C ASN A 44 -65.23 -54.16 40.49
N VAL A 45 -65.39 -52.87 40.16
CA VAL A 45 -64.24 -52.06 39.77
C VAL A 45 -63.36 -51.85 41.00
N THR A 46 -62.14 -52.40 40.96
CA THR A 46 -61.20 -52.38 42.08
C THR A 46 -59.83 -51.89 41.62
N LEU A 47 -59.13 -51.19 42.51
CA LEU A 47 -57.75 -50.82 42.30
C LEU A 47 -56.87 -52.05 42.48
N VAL A 48 -56.09 -52.39 41.46
CA VAL A 48 -55.09 -53.47 41.50
C VAL A 48 -53.78 -52.94 42.05
N ASP A 49 -53.32 -51.82 41.52
CA ASP A 49 -52.05 -51.19 41.89
C ASP A 49 -52.08 -49.67 41.59
N ARG A 50 -51.23 -48.89 42.25
CA ARG A 50 -51.03 -47.46 41.94
C ARG A 50 -49.59 -47.05 42.18
N THR A 51 -49.10 -46.18 41.32
CA THR A 51 -47.82 -45.49 41.46
C THR A 51 -48.04 -43.98 41.59
N SER A 52 -46.96 -43.21 41.56
CA SER A 52 -47.03 -41.74 41.53
C SER A 52 -47.59 -41.22 40.20
N GLY A 53 -47.39 -41.93 39.09
CA GLY A 53 -47.84 -41.51 37.76
C GLY A 53 -48.69 -42.52 36.98
N SER A 54 -49.16 -43.58 37.62
CA SER A 54 -50.06 -44.57 36.99
C SER A 54 -51.00 -45.23 37.99
N ALA A 55 -52.11 -45.79 37.51
CA ALA A 55 -53.06 -46.59 38.28
C ALA A 55 -53.52 -47.79 37.45
N SER A 56 -53.56 -48.97 38.05
CA SER A 56 -54.05 -50.20 37.43
C SER A 56 -55.37 -50.61 38.09
N ILE A 57 -56.42 -50.79 37.28
CA ILE A 57 -57.77 -51.10 37.74
C ILE A 57 -58.25 -52.40 37.12
N SER A 58 -59.14 -53.12 37.82
CA SER A 58 -59.77 -54.35 37.35
C SER A 58 -61.28 -54.31 37.55
N TRP A 59 -62.04 -55.04 36.73
CA TRP A 59 -63.49 -55.10 36.86
C TRP A 59 -64.05 -56.48 36.43
N LYS A 60 -65.36 -56.65 36.58
CA LYS A 60 -66.15 -57.78 36.08
C LYS A 60 -67.18 -57.29 35.06
N PRO A 61 -67.65 -58.14 34.14
CA PRO A 61 -68.69 -57.76 33.20
C PRO A 61 -69.98 -57.30 33.89
N PRO A 62 -70.75 -56.39 33.27
CA PRO A 62 -72.08 -56.03 33.77
C PRO A 62 -73.02 -57.25 33.85
N VAL A 63 -74.14 -57.12 34.56
CA VAL A 63 -75.18 -58.17 34.55
C VAL A 63 -76.02 -58.09 33.28
N ASP A 64 -76.31 -56.86 32.85
CA ASP A 64 -77.07 -56.55 31.66
C ASP A 64 -76.13 -55.99 30.58
N PHE A 65 -76.12 -56.62 29.40
CA PHE A 65 -75.27 -56.20 28.28
C PHE A 65 -75.99 -55.24 27.33
N GLY A 66 -77.24 -54.86 27.64
CA GLY A 66 -78.02 -53.96 26.80
C GLY A 66 -78.58 -54.63 25.54
N GLY A 67 -78.72 -55.96 25.55
CA GLY A 67 -79.34 -56.72 24.47
C GLY A 67 -78.39 -57.28 23.41
N THR A 68 -77.18 -56.72 23.23
CA THR A 68 -76.10 -57.30 22.41
C THR A 68 -74.85 -57.55 23.25
N GLU A 69 -73.85 -58.23 22.67
CA GLU A 69 -72.62 -58.60 23.36
C GLU A 69 -71.76 -57.38 23.70
N VAL A 70 -71.05 -57.41 24.84
CA VAL A 70 -70.08 -56.37 25.17
C VAL A 70 -68.77 -56.71 24.45
N THR A 71 -68.42 -55.99 23.40
CA THR A 71 -67.23 -56.31 22.59
C THR A 71 -65.92 -55.81 23.22
N SER A 72 -65.98 -54.71 23.96
CA SER A 72 -64.82 -54.13 24.65
C SER A 72 -65.23 -53.25 25.84
N TYR A 73 -64.24 -52.75 26.57
CA TYR A 73 -64.41 -51.77 27.64
C TYR A 73 -63.55 -50.56 27.36
N GLN A 74 -64.10 -49.37 27.62
CA GLN A 74 -63.39 -48.10 27.55
C GLN A 74 -63.16 -47.55 28.96
N ILE A 75 -61.96 -47.00 29.17
CA ILE A 75 -61.56 -46.39 30.43
C ILE A 75 -61.27 -44.91 30.19
N ALA A 76 -61.92 -44.06 30.97
CA ALA A 76 -61.65 -42.62 31.02
C ALA A 76 -61.33 -42.18 32.45
N PHE A 77 -60.62 -41.07 32.62
CA PHE A 77 -60.30 -40.52 33.94
C PHE A 77 -60.46 -39.00 33.99
N PHE A 78 -60.64 -38.47 35.20
CA PHE A 78 -60.77 -37.04 35.49
C PHE A 78 -60.18 -36.70 36.86
N THR A 79 -59.79 -35.44 37.04
CA THR A 79 -59.35 -34.88 38.32
C THR A 79 -60.44 -34.01 38.95
N GLY A 80 -60.62 -34.08 40.27
CA GLY A 80 -61.61 -33.27 41.01
C GLY A 80 -62.97 -33.97 41.16
N TYR A 81 -63.95 -33.25 41.72
CA TYR A 81 -65.27 -33.79 42.08
C TYR A 81 -66.39 -33.42 41.10
N GLU A 82 -66.10 -32.65 40.04
CA GLU A 82 -67.11 -32.29 39.03
C GLU A 82 -67.16 -33.32 37.90
N ILE A 83 -68.15 -34.21 37.99
CA ILE A 83 -68.34 -35.44 37.21
C ILE A 83 -68.59 -35.19 35.71
N ARG A 84 -68.72 -33.93 35.24
CA ARG A 84 -69.24 -33.61 33.89
C ARG A 84 -68.48 -32.59 33.04
N ALA A 85 -67.36 -32.01 33.51
CA ALA A 85 -66.72 -30.92 32.76
C ALA A 85 -65.40 -31.26 32.04
N GLN A 86 -64.66 -32.30 32.43
CA GLN A 86 -63.35 -32.60 31.79
C GLN A 86 -63.03 -34.10 31.82
N PHE A 87 -63.47 -34.84 30.79
CA PHE A 87 -62.88 -36.14 30.49
C PHE A 87 -61.57 -35.89 29.77
N THR A 88 -60.43 -36.22 30.39
CA THR A 88 -59.14 -35.80 29.84
C THR A 88 -58.61 -36.77 28.78
N GLN A 89 -58.97 -38.07 28.83
CA GLN A 89 -58.48 -39.06 27.86
C GLN A 89 -59.22 -40.42 27.92
N VAL A 90 -59.48 -41.07 26.78
CA VAL A 90 -59.75 -42.53 26.70
C VAL A 90 -58.41 -43.26 26.63
N VAL A 91 -58.13 -44.13 27.58
CA VAL A 91 -56.76 -44.65 27.80
C VAL A 91 -56.55 -46.06 27.23
N SER A 92 -57.61 -46.85 27.06
CA SER A 92 -57.51 -48.21 26.50
C SER A 92 -58.86 -48.79 26.09
N ASN A 93 -58.83 -49.67 25.08
CA ASN A 93 -59.92 -50.58 24.72
C ASN A 93 -59.53 -52.00 25.16
N VAL A 94 -60.23 -52.57 26.13
CA VAL A 94 -59.98 -53.95 26.60
C VAL A 94 -61.05 -54.87 26.05
N SER A 95 -60.65 -55.89 25.29
CA SER A 95 -61.61 -56.88 24.75
C SER A 95 -62.32 -57.64 25.88
N GLU A 96 -63.61 -57.97 25.72
CA GLU A 96 -64.33 -58.83 26.68
C GLU A 96 -63.69 -60.22 26.81
N ASN A 97 -63.04 -60.71 25.76
CA ASN A 97 -62.36 -62.01 25.74
C ASN A 97 -60.94 -61.96 26.33
N ALA A 98 -60.52 -60.83 26.90
CA ALA A 98 -59.23 -60.74 27.58
C ALA A 98 -59.18 -61.74 28.75
N ALA A 99 -58.03 -62.42 28.91
CA ALA A 99 -57.81 -63.37 30.01
C ALA A 99 -58.02 -62.74 31.40
N SER A 100 -57.87 -61.41 31.50
CA SER A 100 -58.22 -60.60 32.66
C SER A 100 -58.79 -59.24 32.22
N LEU A 101 -59.88 -58.80 32.84
CA LEU A 101 -60.46 -57.47 32.63
C LEU A 101 -59.76 -56.45 33.52
N THR A 102 -58.61 -55.97 33.04
CA THR A 102 -57.71 -55.05 33.73
C THR A 102 -57.18 -53.98 32.78
N ALA A 103 -56.94 -52.76 33.27
CA ALA A 103 -56.29 -51.70 32.51
C ALA A 103 -55.31 -50.90 33.39
N LYS A 104 -54.18 -50.49 32.81
CA LYS A 104 -53.22 -49.56 33.43
C LYS A 104 -53.34 -48.19 32.77
N VAL A 105 -53.72 -47.19 33.54
CA VAL A 105 -53.72 -45.78 33.16
C VAL A 105 -52.41 -45.15 33.58
N SER A 106 -51.70 -44.51 32.66
CA SER A 106 -50.37 -43.90 32.88
C SER A 106 -50.41 -42.41 32.59
N GLY A 107 -49.36 -41.66 32.97
CA GLY A 107 -49.28 -40.21 32.76
C GLY A 107 -50.12 -39.40 33.75
N LEU A 108 -50.39 -39.97 34.93
CA LEU A 108 -51.12 -39.30 36.00
C LEU A 108 -50.17 -38.39 36.80
N ASN A 109 -50.73 -37.37 37.45
CA ASN A 109 -49.99 -36.48 38.36
C ASN A 109 -49.89 -37.11 39.75
N ALA A 110 -48.78 -36.87 40.46
CA ALA A 110 -48.60 -37.33 41.84
C ALA A 110 -49.62 -36.71 42.82
N THR A 111 -49.89 -37.42 43.92
CA THR A 111 -50.76 -36.97 45.02
C THR A 111 -52.13 -36.43 44.56
N THR A 112 -52.60 -36.90 43.41
CA THR A 112 -53.81 -36.37 42.75
C THR A 112 -54.88 -37.43 42.80
N SER A 113 -56.07 -37.06 43.28
CA SER A 113 -57.24 -37.93 43.29
C SER A 113 -57.90 -37.96 41.92
N TYR A 114 -57.94 -39.15 41.34
CA TYR A 114 -58.58 -39.41 40.06
C TYR A 114 -59.84 -40.25 40.27
N GLY A 115 -60.88 -39.92 39.50
CA GLY A 115 -61.98 -40.85 39.25
C GLY A 115 -61.74 -41.58 37.94
N PHE A 116 -61.77 -42.91 37.96
CA PHE A 116 -61.64 -43.78 36.80
C PHE A 116 -63.01 -44.33 36.43
N PHE A 117 -63.51 -43.96 35.26
CA PHE A 117 -64.74 -44.47 34.69
C PHE A 117 -64.44 -45.68 33.81
N VAL A 118 -65.17 -46.76 34.03
CA VAL A 118 -65.16 -47.95 33.17
C VAL A 118 -66.54 -48.12 32.57
N VAL A 119 -66.62 -48.22 31.25
CA VAL A 119 -67.87 -48.45 30.52
C VAL A 119 -67.74 -49.67 29.60
N GLY A 120 -68.82 -50.43 29.47
CA GLY A 120 -68.92 -51.53 28.50
C GLY A 120 -69.33 -50.99 27.12
N VAL A 121 -68.71 -51.53 26.08
CA VAL A 121 -68.99 -51.19 24.68
C VAL A 121 -69.74 -52.33 24.00
N ASN A 122 -70.94 -52.07 23.48
CA ASN A 122 -71.71 -52.98 22.62
C ASN A 122 -72.03 -52.29 21.29
N ASP A 123 -72.82 -52.93 20.42
CA ASP A 123 -73.16 -52.39 19.10
C ASP A 123 -73.86 -51.01 19.12
N VAL A 124 -74.56 -50.66 20.21
CA VAL A 124 -75.19 -49.34 20.37
C VAL A 124 -74.18 -48.30 20.82
N SER A 125 -73.28 -48.67 21.73
CA SER A 125 -72.35 -47.74 22.36
C SER A 125 -71.01 -47.60 21.64
N ALA A 126 -70.76 -48.41 20.62
CA ALA A 126 -69.54 -48.37 19.79
C ALA A 126 -69.29 -46.99 19.12
N CYS A 127 -70.36 -46.22 18.87
CA CYS A 127 -70.30 -44.89 18.24
C CYS A 127 -70.66 -43.74 19.20
N VAL A 128 -70.84 -44.03 20.49
CA VAL A 128 -71.25 -43.04 21.50
C VAL A 128 -70.01 -42.50 22.21
N ASP A 129 -69.94 -41.19 22.41
CA ASP A 129 -68.84 -40.57 23.17
C ASP A 129 -68.89 -41.05 24.63
N VAL A 130 -67.74 -41.53 25.14
CA VAL A 130 -67.57 -42.00 26.53
C VAL A 130 -68.10 -40.98 27.54
N ALA A 131 -67.98 -39.69 27.25
CA ALA A 131 -68.42 -38.60 28.11
C ALA A 131 -69.94 -38.54 28.30
N THR A 132 -70.71 -39.18 27.41
CA THR A 132 -72.17 -39.16 27.39
C THR A 132 -72.81 -40.43 27.96
N PHE A 133 -72.02 -41.41 28.40
CA PHE A 133 -72.54 -42.62 29.02
C PHE A 133 -73.24 -42.30 30.34
N THR A 134 -74.48 -42.80 30.47
CA THR A 134 -75.29 -42.66 31.69
C THR A 134 -75.17 -43.87 32.62
N THR A 135 -74.62 -44.98 32.13
CA THR A 135 -74.34 -46.20 32.89
C THR A 135 -72.83 -46.44 32.91
N TYR A 136 -72.22 -46.23 34.08
CA TYR A 136 -70.78 -46.38 34.27
C TYR A 136 -70.47 -46.92 35.66
N ALA A 137 -69.30 -47.53 35.81
CA ALA A 137 -68.74 -47.79 37.12
C ALA A 137 -67.57 -46.85 37.36
N ILE A 138 -67.51 -46.29 38.58
CA ILE A 138 -66.46 -45.34 38.97
C ILE A 138 -65.64 -45.88 40.14
N LEU A 139 -64.33 -45.76 40.02
CA LEU A 139 -63.37 -46.00 41.10
C LEU A 139 -62.58 -44.73 41.35
N TYR A 140 -62.58 -44.26 42.60
CA TYR A 140 -61.69 -43.18 43.01
C TYR A 140 -60.39 -43.74 43.56
N ALA A 141 -59.26 -43.26 43.05
CA ALA A 141 -57.95 -43.55 43.61
C ALA A 141 -57.03 -42.34 43.52
N THR A 142 -56.30 -42.08 44.60
CA THR A 142 -55.25 -41.06 44.66
C THR A 142 -53.92 -41.69 44.28
N THR A 143 -53.15 -41.07 43.39
CA THR A 143 -51.77 -41.49 43.10
C THR A 143 -50.85 -41.30 44.32
N LEU A 144 -49.69 -41.97 44.31
CA LEU A 144 -48.69 -41.82 45.39
C LEU A 144 -47.95 -40.46 45.30
N PRO A 145 -47.25 -40.03 46.37
CA PRO A 145 -46.33 -38.89 46.32
C PRO A 145 -45.28 -39.04 45.21
N MET A 146 -44.71 -37.94 44.72
CA MET A 146 -43.74 -37.98 43.62
C MET A 146 -42.59 -38.95 43.90
N SER A 147 -42.21 -39.70 42.87
CA SER A 147 -41.09 -40.66 42.90
C SER A 147 -40.18 -40.43 41.69
N PRO A 148 -38.96 -40.99 41.67
CA PRO A 148 -38.17 -41.01 40.45
C PRO A 148 -38.95 -41.72 39.31
N PRO A 149 -38.80 -41.26 38.05
CA PRO A 149 -39.52 -41.84 36.92
C PRO A 149 -39.05 -43.27 36.62
N LEU A 150 -39.77 -43.96 35.74
CA LEU A 150 -39.29 -45.21 35.15
C LEU A 150 -38.35 -44.95 33.97
N VAL A 151 -37.53 -45.96 33.68
CA VAL A 151 -36.60 -45.97 32.54
C VAL A 151 -37.36 -45.91 31.21
N PRO A 152 -36.87 -45.14 30.21
CA PRO A 152 -37.46 -45.15 28.87
C PRO A 152 -37.33 -46.53 28.20
N GLN A 153 -38.24 -46.84 27.29
CA GLN A 153 -38.25 -48.11 26.56
C GLN A 153 -37.79 -47.92 25.11
N ASN A 154 -37.52 -49.04 24.43
CA ASN A 154 -37.24 -49.08 22.99
C ASN A 154 -36.09 -48.17 22.51
N LEU A 155 -35.03 -48.01 23.32
CA LEU A 155 -33.81 -47.36 22.86
C LEU A 155 -33.27 -48.11 21.64
N ASN A 156 -33.01 -47.40 20.54
CA ASN A 156 -32.45 -47.96 19.33
C ASN A 156 -31.69 -46.88 18.53
N VAL A 157 -30.85 -47.31 17.58
CA VAL A 157 -30.32 -46.43 16.54
C VAL A 157 -31.07 -46.74 15.26
N THR A 158 -31.78 -45.76 14.72
CA THR A 158 -32.67 -45.91 13.56
C THR A 158 -31.99 -45.55 12.25
N VAL A 159 -30.98 -44.68 12.29
CA VAL A 159 -30.15 -44.31 11.13
C VAL A 159 -28.69 -44.39 11.52
N SER A 160 -27.86 -44.97 10.67
CA SER A 160 -26.41 -44.94 10.80
C SER A 160 -25.77 -44.71 9.45
N THR A 161 -24.82 -43.80 9.40
CA THR A 161 -23.92 -43.54 8.27
C THR A 161 -22.47 -43.74 8.74
N PRO A 162 -21.45 -43.43 7.92
CA PRO A 162 -20.07 -43.40 8.40
C PRO A 162 -19.79 -42.31 9.45
N GLY A 163 -20.44 -41.15 9.34
CA GLY A 163 -20.17 -39.98 10.19
C GLY A 163 -21.30 -39.58 11.15
N MET A 164 -22.46 -40.26 11.13
CA MET A 164 -23.63 -39.88 11.92
C MET A 164 -24.48 -41.07 12.35
N GLN A 165 -25.14 -40.94 13.51
CA GLN A 165 -26.18 -41.85 13.99
C GLN A 165 -27.38 -41.08 14.54
N VAL A 166 -28.58 -41.63 14.33
CA VAL A 166 -29.83 -41.13 14.95
C VAL A 166 -30.31 -42.14 15.98
N VAL A 167 -30.33 -41.71 17.24
CA VAL A 167 -30.74 -42.51 18.40
C VAL A 167 -32.16 -42.11 18.79
N THR A 168 -33.02 -43.09 19.02
CA THR A 168 -34.43 -42.88 19.39
C THR A 168 -34.85 -43.77 20.53
N TRP A 169 -35.81 -43.33 21.34
CA TRP A 169 -36.46 -44.13 22.39
C TRP A 169 -37.96 -43.82 22.44
N SER A 170 -38.72 -44.60 23.21
CA SER A 170 -40.12 -44.30 23.53
C SER A 170 -40.20 -43.47 24.81
N PRO A 171 -41.23 -42.59 24.96
CA PRO A 171 -41.47 -41.90 26.22
C PRO A 171 -41.57 -42.87 27.40
N THR A 172 -41.22 -42.43 28.60
CA THR A 172 -41.42 -43.26 29.80
C THR A 172 -42.91 -43.52 30.03
N THR A 173 -43.23 -44.74 30.44
CA THR A 173 -44.61 -45.11 30.79
C THR A 173 -45.03 -44.57 32.16
N ASP A 174 -44.10 -44.10 32.99
CA ASP A 174 -44.42 -43.48 34.28
C ASP A 174 -43.37 -42.42 34.61
N GLY A 175 -43.78 -41.15 34.61
CA GLY A 175 -42.93 -40.01 34.91
C GLY A 175 -42.68 -39.78 36.41
N GLY A 176 -43.11 -40.71 37.28
CA GLY A 176 -43.01 -40.54 38.73
C GLY A 176 -44.03 -39.52 39.26
N GLY A 177 -45.12 -39.30 38.50
CA GLY A 177 -46.15 -38.32 38.79
C GLY A 177 -45.83 -36.90 38.31
N ASP A 178 -44.78 -36.73 37.50
CA ASP A 178 -44.44 -35.50 36.79
C ASP A 178 -44.75 -35.65 35.28
N PRO A 179 -45.61 -34.80 34.69
CA PRO A 179 -45.87 -34.84 33.24
C PRO A 179 -44.73 -34.23 32.40
N THR A 180 -43.78 -33.52 33.03
CA THR A 180 -42.71 -32.75 32.38
C THR A 180 -41.33 -33.37 32.56
N VAL A 181 -41.24 -34.68 32.36
CA VAL A 181 -39.96 -35.39 32.46
C VAL A 181 -38.97 -35.02 31.35
N ALA A 182 -37.68 -35.12 31.66
CA ALA A 182 -36.59 -34.97 30.70
C ALA A 182 -35.75 -36.25 30.61
N TYR A 183 -35.02 -36.38 29.51
CA TYR A 183 -34.21 -37.55 29.17
C TYR A 183 -32.73 -37.19 29.16
N LEU A 184 -31.92 -38.05 29.75
CA LEU A 184 -30.47 -37.99 29.73
C LEU A 184 -29.93 -39.17 28.93
N LEU A 185 -29.29 -38.89 27.79
CA LEU A 185 -28.64 -39.90 26.96
C LEU A 185 -27.13 -39.89 27.24
N TYR A 186 -26.57 -41.06 27.50
CA TYR A 186 -25.13 -41.25 27.73
C TYR A 186 -24.50 -42.11 26.65
N SER A 187 -23.20 -41.89 26.41
CA SER A 187 -22.36 -42.84 25.70
C SER A 187 -22.05 -44.07 26.57
N ASP A 188 -21.52 -45.13 25.97
CA ASP A 188 -20.98 -46.29 26.69
C ASP A 188 -19.74 -45.99 27.55
N LEU A 189 -19.15 -44.81 27.39
CA LEU A 189 -18.09 -44.28 28.25
C LEU A 189 -18.64 -43.42 29.42
N GLY A 190 -19.96 -43.33 29.56
CA GLY A 190 -20.61 -42.53 30.62
C GLY A 190 -20.63 -41.03 30.36
N ILE A 191 -20.34 -40.58 29.13
CA ILE A 191 -20.38 -39.15 28.76
C ILE A 191 -21.83 -38.77 28.46
N LEU A 192 -22.34 -37.71 29.07
CA LEU A 192 -23.66 -37.15 28.76
C LEU A 192 -23.65 -36.54 27.35
N LEU A 193 -24.52 -37.04 26.48
CA LEU A 193 -24.65 -36.62 25.07
C LEU A 193 -25.86 -35.73 24.83
N TYR A 194 -26.95 -35.95 25.56
CA TYR A 194 -28.21 -35.21 25.41
C TYR A 194 -28.88 -35.00 26.76
N ASN A 195 -29.44 -33.80 26.95
CA ASN A 195 -30.36 -33.47 28.02
C ASN A 195 -31.53 -32.66 27.44
N GLY A 196 -32.74 -33.22 27.48
CA GLY A 196 -33.93 -32.53 27.00
C GLY A 196 -35.16 -33.42 26.97
N THR A 197 -36.25 -32.90 26.40
CA THR A 197 -37.57 -33.55 26.45
C THR A 197 -37.91 -34.36 25.20
N GLN A 198 -37.09 -34.27 24.14
CA GLN A 198 -37.33 -35.03 22.91
C GLN A 198 -36.92 -36.49 23.09
N THR A 199 -37.53 -37.37 22.30
CA THR A 199 -37.25 -38.82 22.31
C THR A 199 -36.32 -39.27 21.17
N GLN A 200 -35.56 -38.32 20.63
CA GLN A 200 -34.58 -38.54 19.57
C GLN A 200 -33.36 -37.65 19.79
N PHE A 201 -32.18 -38.18 19.46
CA PHE A 201 -30.93 -37.45 19.43
C PHE A 201 -30.13 -37.79 18.17
N LYS A 202 -29.63 -36.77 17.48
CA LYS A 202 -28.76 -36.95 16.30
C LYS A 202 -27.32 -36.68 16.70
N ARG A 203 -26.45 -37.66 16.48
CA ARG A 203 -25.02 -37.58 16.81
C ARG A 203 -24.20 -37.57 15.54
N GLY A 204 -23.53 -36.45 15.27
CA GLY A 204 -22.59 -36.29 14.17
C GLY A 204 -21.13 -36.54 14.54
N SER A 205 -20.23 -36.26 13.59
CA SER A 205 -18.77 -36.33 13.75
C SER A 205 -18.28 -37.69 14.26
N LEU A 206 -18.88 -38.78 13.77
CA LEU A 206 -18.49 -40.14 14.11
C LEU A 206 -17.41 -40.66 13.16
N VAL A 207 -16.67 -41.66 13.64
CA VAL A 207 -15.64 -42.36 12.87
C VAL A 207 -16.26 -43.57 12.18
N PRO A 208 -15.96 -43.84 10.90
CA PRO A 208 -16.43 -45.01 10.17
C PRO A 208 -16.04 -46.31 10.86
N ASN A 209 -16.84 -47.36 10.63
CA ASN A 209 -16.55 -48.71 11.12
C ASN A 209 -16.23 -48.78 12.63
N THR A 210 -16.80 -47.86 13.43
CA THR A 210 -16.58 -47.74 14.88
C THR A 210 -17.88 -48.02 15.63
N THR A 211 -17.80 -48.79 16.71
CA THR A 211 -18.98 -49.14 17.52
C THR A 211 -19.19 -48.07 18.58
N TYR A 212 -20.40 -47.50 18.60
CA TYR A 212 -20.82 -46.56 19.63
C TYR A 212 -21.95 -47.17 20.45
N GLY A 213 -21.88 -47.02 21.78
CA GLY A 213 -22.94 -47.43 22.69
C GLY A 213 -23.72 -46.24 23.25
N TYR A 214 -25.00 -46.49 23.54
CA TYR A 214 -25.92 -45.52 24.11
C TYR A 214 -26.74 -46.14 25.23
N SER A 215 -26.99 -45.37 26.29
CA SER A 215 -27.95 -45.70 27.34
C SER A 215 -28.72 -44.44 27.72
N VAL A 216 -30.03 -44.56 27.93
CA VAL A 216 -30.90 -43.43 28.27
C VAL A 216 -31.55 -43.65 29.62
N MET A 217 -31.72 -42.57 30.38
CA MET A 217 -32.58 -42.54 31.56
C MET A 217 -33.53 -41.34 31.50
N THR A 218 -34.57 -41.40 32.31
CA THR A 218 -35.51 -40.30 32.51
C THR A 218 -35.21 -39.65 33.85
N TYR A 219 -35.43 -38.35 34.01
CA TYR A 219 -35.35 -37.69 35.31
C TYR A 219 -36.48 -36.66 35.51
N ASN A 220 -36.83 -36.45 36.77
CA ASN A 220 -37.71 -35.39 37.24
C ASN A 220 -37.06 -34.67 38.45
N SER A 221 -37.82 -33.82 39.14
CA SER A 221 -37.33 -33.07 40.31
C SER A 221 -36.96 -33.94 41.52
N VAL A 222 -37.45 -35.17 41.61
CA VAL A 222 -37.16 -36.10 42.71
C VAL A 222 -35.89 -36.90 42.44
N GLY A 223 -35.67 -37.31 41.19
CA GLY A 223 -34.48 -38.06 40.81
C GLY A 223 -34.54 -38.65 39.41
N ALA A 224 -33.52 -39.43 39.09
CA ALA A 224 -33.41 -40.15 37.83
C ALA A 224 -33.86 -41.61 37.97
N SER A 225 -34.35 -42.18 36.87
CA SER A 225 -34.54 -43.61 36.73
C SER A 225 -33.19 -44.34 36.60
N VAL A 226 -33.22 -45.66 36.67
CA VAL A 226 -32.06 -46.48 36.27
C VAL A 226 -31.78 -46.29 34.77
N LEU A 227 -30.51 -46.45 34.38
CA LEU A 227 -30.14 -46.45 32.96
C LEU A 227 -30.77 -47.63 32.22
N SER A 228 -31.18 -47.39 30.98
CA SER A 228 -31.56 -48.47 30.06
C SER A 228 -30.36 -49.38 29.79
N PRO A 229 -30.60 -50.64 29.36
CA PRO A 229 -29.53 -51.45 28.77
C PRO A 229 -28.81 -50.70 27.64
N VAL A 230 -27.49 -50.89 27.54
CA VAL A 230 -26.68 -50.23 26.51
C VAL A 230 -26.98 -50.82 25.14
N VAL A 231 -27.34 -49.95 24.19
CA VAL A 231 -27.50 -50.30 22.78
C VAL A 231 -26.24 -49.92 22.03
N ARG A 232 -25.57 -50.92 21.45
CA ARG A 232 -24.36 -50.74 20.64
C ARG A 232 -24.65 -50.89 19.15
N ARG A 233 -24.17 -49.94 18.36
CA ARG A 233 -24.31 -49.93 16.91
C ARG A 233 -23.05 -49.40 16.25
N LYS A 234 -22.63 -50.08 15.18
CA LYS A 234 -21.46 -49.73 14.40
C LYS A 234 -21.83 -48.74 13.31
N THR A 235 -21.02 -47.72 13.10
CA THR A 235 -21.12 -46.86 11.90
C THR A 235 -20.81 -47.66 10.64
N ILE A 236 -21.37 -47.20 9.52
CA ILE A 236 -21.14 -47.83 8.21
C ILE A 236 -19.64 -47.69 7.84
N SER A 237 -19.12 -48.67 7.11
CA SER A 237 -17.74 -48.65 6.61
C SER A 237 -17.63 -47.84 5.31
N GLY A 238 -16.44 -47.30 5.04
CA GLY A 238 -16.18 -46.41 3.90
C GLY A 238 -16.57 -44.96 4.20
N LEU A 239 -15.99 -44.03 3.44
CA LEU A 239 -16.33 -42.62 3.50
C LEU A 239 -17.50 -42.33 2.54
N ILE A 240 -18.25 -41.26 2.81
CA ILE A 240 -19.20 -40.65 1.87
C ILE A 240 -18.92 -39.16 1.78
N VAL A 241 -19.49 -38.46 0.79
CA VAL A 241 -19.44 -36.99 0.79
C VAL A 241 -20.24 -36.43 1.99
N PRO A 242 -19.89 -35.24 2.52
CA PRO A 242 -20.60 -34.69 3.67
C PRO A 242 -22.06 -34.37 3.35
N SER A 243 -22.91 -34.27 4.37
CA SER A 243 -24.24 -33.69 4.22
C SER A 243 -24.15 -32.17 3.99
N ARG A 244 -25.27 -31.53 3.62
CA ARG A 244 -25.31 -30.06 3.51
C ARG A 244 -24.97 -29.37 4.84
N PRO A 245 -24.34 -28.18 4.81
CA PRO A 245 -24.26 -27.29 5.96
C PRO A 245 -25.66 -26.96 6.51
N LEU A 246 -25.72 -26.63 7.81
CA LEU A 246 -26.97 -26.37 8.53
C LEU A 246 -27.11 -24.87 8.85
N ASP A 247 -28.32 -24.46 9.21
CA ASP A 247 -28.66 -23.10 9.68
C ASP A 247 -27.99 -21.94 8.90
N PRO A 248 -28.02 -21.96 7.55
CA PRO A 248 -27.41 -20.89 6.79
C PRO A 248 -28.21 -19.60 6.96
N MET A 249 -27.52 -18.49 7.21
CA MET A 249 -28.10 -17.16 7.39
C MET A 249 -27.12 -16.06 6.97
N TYR A 250 -27.63 -14.86 6.76
CA TYR A 250 -26.80 -13.65 6.72
C TYR A 250 -27.05 -12.86 8.01
N VAL A 251 -25.98 -12.29 8.57
CA VAL A 251 -25.99 -11.66 9.90
C VAL A 251 -25.80 -10.15 9.84
N HIS A 252 -25.22 -9.64 8.75
CA HIS A 252 -24.96 -8.22 8.54
C HIS A 252 -24.85 -7.91 7.04
N ALA A 253 -25.22 -6.68 6.65
CA ALA A 253 -25.05 -6.19 5.28
C ALA A 253 -24.73 -4.68 5.30
N THR A 254 -23.90 -4.22 4.36
CA THR A 254 -23.68 -2.80 4.01
C THR A 254 -24.17 -2.56 2.58
N GLY A 255 -23.89 -1.38 2.01
CA GLY A 255 -24.14 -1.15 0.59
C GLY A 255 -23.32 -2.06 -0.32
N GLY A 256 -22.13 -2.50 0.10
CA GLY A 256 -21.18 -3.28 -0.72
C GLY A 256 -20.63 -4.55 -0.08
N SER A 257 -21.14 -5.00 1.07
CA SER A 257 -20.75 -6.26 1.72
C SER A 257 -21.94 -7.02 2.31
N ILE A 258 -21.87 -8.35 2.36
CA ILE A 258 -22.81 -9.25 3.04
C ILE A 258 -22.02 -10.25 3.89
N SER A 259 -22.32 -10.31 5.18
CA SER A 259 -21.74 -11.28 6.12
C SER A 259 -22.66 -12.49 6.30
N LEU A 260 -22.14 -13.66 6.00
CA LEU A 260 -22.82 -14.95 6.01
C LEU A 260 -22.32 -15.82 7.17
N GLN A 261 -23.22 -16.64 7.71
CA GLN A 261 -22.91 -17.61 8.75
C GLN A 261 -23.71 -18.90 8.53
N TRP A 262 -23.12 -20.05 8.88
CA TRP A 262 -23.77 -21.35 8.87
C TRP A 262 -23.25 -22.23 10.01
N SER A 263 -23.87 -23.39 10.17
CA SER A 263 -23.46 -24.47 11.06
C SER A 263 -22.80 -25.61 10.26
N ARG A 264 -21.87 -26.33 10.89
CA ARG A 264 -21.24 -27.50 10.28
C ARG A 264 -22.30 -28.55 9.89
N PRO A 265 -22.09 -29.35 8.82
CA PRO A 265 -22.97 -30.47 8.51
C PRO A 265 -23.02 -31.46 9.66
N LEU A 266 -24.19 -32.04 9.87
CA LEU A 266 -24.38 -33.08 10.89
C LEU A 266 -23.58 -34.35 10.56
N ASP A 267 -23.54 -34.75 9.29
CA ASP A 267 -22.74 -35.88 8.82
C ASP A 267 -21.55 -35.38 8.01
N SER A 268 -20.35 -35.51 8.56
CA SER A 268 -19.11 -35.14 7.86
C SER A 268 -18.66 -36.17 6.82
N GLY A 269 -19.42 -37.27 6.67
CA GLY A 269 -19.10 -38.37 5.77
C GLY A 269 -18.06 -39.34 6.32
N GLY A 270 -17.75 -39.26 7.61
CA GLY A 270 -16.82 -40.17 8.29
C GLY A 270 -15.38 -39.66 8.41
N GLU A 271 -15.13 -38.41 8.04
CA GLU A 271 -13.81 -37.78 8.22
C GLU A 271 -13.96 -36.29 8.55
N ASN A 272 -12.83 -35.63 8.81
CA ASN A 272 -12.83 -34.17 8.98
C ASN A 272 -13.07 -33.49 7.63
N LEU A 273 -13.82 -32.39 7.66
CA LEU A 273 -14.06 -31.58 6.47
C LEU A 273 -12.75 -30.93 6.01
N LYS A 274 -12.54 -30.91 4.69
CA LYS A 274 -11.50 -30.11 4.02
C LYS A 274 -11.85 -28.62 4.01
N GLY A 275 -13.15 -28.31 3.97
CA GLY A 275 -13.66 -26.94 4.08
C GLY A 275 -15.07 -26.81 3.49
N TYR A 276 -15.45 -25.57 3.18
CA TYR A 276 -16.73 -25.21 2.59
C TYR A 276 -16.53 -24.52 1.24
N ARG A 277 -17.55 -24.65 0.39
CA ARG A 277 -17.71 -23.85 -0.82
C ARG A 277 -18.87 -22.89 -0.62
N VAL A 278 -18.66 -21.62 -0.94
CA VAL A 278 -19.68 -20.56 -0.85
C VAL A 278 -20.00 -20.08 -2.26
N TYR A 279 -21.28 -20.03 -2.59
CA TYR A 279 -21.76 -19.57 -3.88
C TYR A 279 -22.67 -18.37 -3.74
N ARG A 280 -22.61 -17.46 -4.71
CA ARG A 280 -23.58 -16.41 -4.98
C ARG A 280 -24.26 -16.68 -6.31
N GLY A 281 -25.53 -17.10 -6.27
CA GLY A 281 -26.20 -17.71 -7.42
C GLY A 281 -25.43 -18.97 -7.87
N SER A 282 -24.94 -18.97 -9.10
CA SER A 282 -24.09 -20.04 -9.66
C SER A 282 -22.58 -19.76 -9.56
N THR A 283 -22.18 -18.59 -9.09
CA THR A 283 -20.77 -18.18 -9.02
C THR A 283 -20.14 -18.69 -7.72
N LEU A 284 -19.06 -19.46 -7.83
CA LEU A 284 -18.24 -19.87 -6.69
C LEU A 284 -17.41 -18.68 -6.20
N LEU A 285 -17.59 -18.28 -4.95
CA LEU A 285 -16.84 -17.18 -4.33
C LEU A 285 -15.57 -17.67 -3.64
N VAL A 286 -15.67 -18.78 -2.91
CA VAL A 286 -14.53 -19.37 -2.19
C VAL A 286 -14.67 -20.89 -2.10
N GLN A 287 -13.54 -21.59 -2.08
CA GLN A 287 -13.43 -23.04 -1.89
C GLN A 287 -12.51 -23.35 -0.71
N GLU A 288 -12.68 -24.51 -0.09
CA GLU A 288 -11.85 -25.00 1.03
C GLU A 288 -11.82 -24.02 2.23
N HIS A 289 -12.87 -23.21 2.37
CA HIS A 289 -13.00 -22.28 3.47
C HIS A 289 -13.21 -23.04 4.78
N LEU A 290 -12.36 -22.84 5.79
CA LEU A 290 -12.40 -23.66 7.01
C LEU A 290 -13.41 -23.16 8.06
N ASN A 291 -13.74 -21.87 8.02
CA ASN A 291 -14.63 -21.23 8.98
C ASN A 291 -16.09 -21.38 8.56
N THR A 292 -17.01 -21.23 9.51
CA THR A 292 -18.46 -21.27 9.26
C THR A 292 -19.08 -19.87 9.15
N ALA A 293 -18.26 -18.89 8.77
CA ALA A 293 -18.66 -17.52 8.49
C ALA A 293 -17.81 -16.97 7.34
N PHE A 294 -18.40 -16.20 6.46
CA PHE A 294 -17.76 -15.62 5.27
C PHE A 294 -18.34 -14.24 4.97
N VAL A 295 -17.51 -13.31 4.52
CA VAL A 295 -17.96 -11.99 4.07
C VAL A 295 -17.79 -11.94 2.56
N ASP A 296 -18.89 -11.75 1.84
CA ASP A 296 -18.83 -11.37 0.43
C ASP A 296 -18.79 -9.85 0.35
N ASP A 297 -17.66 -9.30 -0.05
CA ASP A 297 -17.44 -7.88 -0.29
C ASP A 297 -16.99 -7.62 -1.73
N ILE A 298 -17.26 -8.56 -2.66
CA ILE A 298 -16.72 -8.50 -4.02
C ILE A 298 -17.81 -8.12 -5.01
N GLY A 299 -17.80 -6.85 -5.42
CA GLY A 299 -18.63 -6.35 -6.52
C GLY A 299 -20.13 -6.40 -6.22
N LEU A 300 -20.50 -6.20 -4.95
CA LEU A 300 -21.89 -6.03 -4.56
C LEU A 300 -22.35 -4.59 -4.86
N ILE A 301 -23.63 -4.46 -5.23
CA ILE A 301 -24.29 -3.20 -5.57
C ILE A 301 -25.28 -2.88 -4.44
N ALA A 302 -25.43 -1.60 -4.11
CA ALA A 302 -26.40 -1.15 -3.11
C ALA A 302 -27.85 -1.48 -3.50
N GLU A 303 -28.70 -1.71 -2.50
CA GLU A 303 -30.14 -2.02 -2.63
C GLU A 303 -30.47 -3.20 -3.57
N GLN A 304 -29.59 -4.20 -3.59
CA GLN A 304 -29.70 -5.36 -4.48
C GLN A 304 -29.86 -6.66 -3.69
N GLU A 305 -30.69 -7.55 -4.22
CA GLU A 305 -30.87 -8.92 -3.72
C GLU A 305 -29.79 -9.86 -4.26
N TYR A 306 -29.25 -10.71 -3.38
CA TYR A 306 -28.31 -11.76 -3.67
C TYR A 306 -28.71 -13.07 -2.98
N VAL A 307 -28.48 -14.19 -3.65
CA VAL A 307 -28.83 -15.52 -3.15
C VAL A 307 -27.56 -16.33 -2.92
N TYR A 308 -27.40 -16.86 -1.70
CA TYR A 308 -26.22 -17.62 -1.30
C TYR A 308 -26.54 -19.08 -0.97
N THR A 309 -25.63 -19.98 -1.32
CA THR A 309 -25.70 -21.40 -0.93
C THR A 309 -24.33 -21.90 -0.51
N PHE A 310 -24.31 -22.93 0.34
CA PHE A 310 -23.10 -23.47 0.94
C PHE A 310 -23.02 -24.98 0.71
N GLN A 311 -21.82 -25.50 0.46
CA GLN A 311 -21.54 -26.94 0.40
C GLN A 311 -20.38 -27.28 1.33
N ALA A 312 -20.43 -28.44 1.97
CA ALA A 312 -19.29 -28.98 2.71
C ALA A 312 -18.50 -29.94 1.82
N GLU A 313 -17.18 -29.96 1.98
CA GLU A 313 -16.26 -30.75 1.16
C GLU A 313 -15.33 -31.57 2.06
N ASN A 314 -15.12 -32.83 1.69
CA ASN A 314 -14.11 -33.72 2.29
C ASN A 314 -13.23 -34.33 1.18
N THR A 315 -12.43 -35.35 1.49
CA THR A 315 -11.49 -35.93 0.51
C THR A 315 -12.18 -36.68 -0.62
N LEU A 316 -13.42 -37.15 -0.42
CA LEU A 316 -14.22 -37.75 -1.48
C LEU A 316 -14.88 -36.73 -2.41
N GLY A 317 -15.10 -35.50 -1.93
CA GLY A 317 -15.64 -34.42 -2.73
C GLY A 317 -16.72 -33.62 -2.01
N VAL A 318 -17.61 -33.04 -2.80
CA VAL A 318 -18.53 -31.99 -2.37
C VAL A 318 -19.91 -32.58 -2.08
N GLY A 319 -20.46 -32.22 -0.91
CA GLY A 319 -21.82 -32.55 -0.50
C GLY A 319 -22.90 -31.73 -1.22
N PRO A 320 -24.19 -31.97 -0.92
CA PRO A 320 -25.29 -31.19 -1.49
C PRO A 320 -25.28 -29.73 -1.01
N GLN A 321 -25.90 -28.84 -1.79
CA GLN A 321 -26.14 -27.45 -1.38
C GLN A 321 -27.06 -27.37 -0.16
N SER A 322 -26.79 -26.38 0.68
CA SER A 322 -27.70 -25.94 1.75
C SER A 322 -29.00 -25.37 1.19
N GLU A 323 -29.95 -25.10 2.08
CA GLU A 323 -31.03 -24.17 1.76
C GLU A 323 -30.43 -22.80 1.38
N ALA A 324 -31.11 -22.10 0.48
CA ALA A 324 -30.66 -20.81 -0.03
C ALA A 324 -30.90 -19.70 1.00
N VAL A 325 -29.94 -18.79 1.11
CA VAL A 325 -30.06 -17.56 1.90
C VAL A 325 -30.27 -16.39 0.94
N VAL A 326 -31.44 -15.75 1.03
CA VAL A 326 -31.71 -14.50 0.32
C VAL A 326 -31.27 -13.34 1.20
N ALA A 327 -30.32 -12.55 0.72
CA ALA A 327 -29.75 -11.41 1.43
C ALA A 327 -29.87 -10.14 0.58
N HIS A 328 -30.03 -9.00 1.24
CA HIS A 328 -30.17 -7.71 0.58
C HIS A 328 -29.08 -6.77 1.08
N THR A 329 -28.37 -6.12 0.18
CA THR A 329 -27.50 -4.99 0.54
C THR A 329 -28.36 -3.79 0.97
N THR A 330 -27.78 -2.94 1.82
CA THR A 330 -28.46 -1.70 2.25
C THR A 330 -28.37 -0.62 1.17
N VAL A 331 -28.90 0.57 1.48
CA VAL A 331 -28.52 1.80 0.75
C VAL A 331 -27.00 1.95 0.67
N ALA A 332 -26.52 2.68 -0.34
CA ALA A 332 -25.10 2.91 -0.56
C ALA A 332 -24.44 3.52 0.70
N THR A 333 -23.29 2.97 1.07
CA THR A 333 -22.50 3.41 2.23
C THR A 333 -21.18 4.03 1.79
N VAL A 334 -20.44 4.63 2.71
CA VAL A 334 -19.05 5.02 2.44
C VAL A 334 -18.17 3.76 2.26
N PRO A 335 -17.04 3.84 1.55
CA PRO A 335 -16.17 2.68 1.32
C PRO A 335 -15.49 2.16 2.60
N ALA A 336 -15.13 0.88 2.61
CA ALA A 336 -14.23 0.32 3.62
C ALA A 336 -12.79 0.84 3.46
N ALA A 337 -11.89 0.49 4.39
CA ALA A 337 -10.50 0.93 4.33
C ALA A 337 -9.76 0.31 3.13
N ALA A 338 -8.85 1.07 2.52
CA ALA A 338 -7.97 0.55 1.49
C ALA A 338 -7.18 -0.67 2.00
N ALA A 339 -7.04 -1.69 1.15
CA ALA A 339 -6.39 -2.93 1.52
C ALA A 339 -4.87 -2.86 1.27
N ASN A 340 -4.11 -3.76 1.91
CA ASN A 340 -2.67 -3.94 1.68
C ASN A 340 -1.82 -2.65 1.75
N LEU A 341 -2.15 -1.73 2.66
CA LEU A 341 -1.39 -0.49 2.82
C LEU A 341 0.07 -0.76 3.21
N THR A 342 0.98 -0.31 2.35
CA THR A 342 2.43 -0.32 2.56
C THR A 342 2.95 1.10 2.57
N VAL A 343 3.91 1.34 3.47
CA VAL A 343 4.58 2.64 3.61
C VAL A 343 6.05 2.32 3.77
N LEU A 344 6.87 2.76 2.81
CA LEU A 344 8.30 2.54 2.77
C LEU A 344 9.03 3.88 2.79
N ALA A 345 9.76 4.14 3.89
CA ALA A 345 10.65 5.28 4.00
C ALA A 345 12.06 4.88 3.56
N THR A 346 12.65 5.63 2.64
CA THR A 346 14.03 5.40 2.17
C THR A 346 14.65 6.73 1.80
N GLY A 347 15.72 7.12 2.49
CA GLY A 347 16.37 8.41 2.25
C GLY A 347 15.43 9.58 2.49
N GLY A 348 15.23 10.41 1.48
CA GLY A 348 14.32 11.57 1.50
C GLY A 348 12.94 11.29 0.90
N ARG A 349 12.62 10.02 0.61
CA ARG A 349 11.37 9.58 -0.04
C ARG A 349 10.54 8.66 0.85
N LEU A 350 9.23 8.91 0.88
CA LEU A 350 8.20 8.07 1.48
C LEU A 350 7.27 7.54 0.38
N ALA A 351 7.30 6.24 0.13
CA ALA A 351 6.40 5.59 -0.83
C ALA A 351 5.21 4.98 -0.09
N VAL A 352 4.00 5.43 -0.43
CA VAL A 352 2.74 4.93 0.11
C VAL A 352 2.05 4.16 -1.01
N ALA A 353 1.74 2.89 -0.81
CA ALA A 353 1.06 2.07 -1.81
C ALA A 353 -0.03 1.21 -1.17
N TRP A 354 -1.15 1.03 -1.87
CA TRP A 354 -2.33 0.30 -1.38
C TRP A 354 -3.02 -0.45 -2.52
N THR A 355 -3.98 -1.30 -2.18
CA THR A 355 -4.94 -1.85 -3.14
C THR A 355 -6.34 -1.29 -2.83
N PRO A 356 -7.23 -1.16 -3.83
CA PRO A 356 -8.60 -0.71 -3.60
C PRO A 356 -9.30 -1.53 -2.50
N PRO A 357 -10.21 -0.92 -1.71
CA PRO A 357 -11.08 -1.67 -0.80
C PRO A 357 -11.94 -2.65 -1.60
N HIS A 358 -12.21 -3.82 -1.02
CA HIS A 358 -13.16 -4.78 -1.59
C HIS A 358 -14.60 -4.23 -1.47
N ASP A 359 -15.03 -3.83 -0.26
CA ASP A 359 -16.31 -3.12 -0.05
C ASP A 359 -16.18 -1.64 -0.43
N THR A 360 -16.66 -1.27 -1.62
CA THR A 360 -16.74 0.13 -2.09
C THR A 360 -17.97 0.87 -1.60
N GLY A 361 -18.79 0.25 -0.75
CA GLY A 361 -20.06 0.77 -0.27
C GLY A 361 -21.23 0.62 -1.25
N GLY A 362 -21.10 -0.25 -2.25
CA GLY A 362 -22.18 -0.58 -3.20
C GLY A 362 -22.26 0.32 -4.43
N ILE A 363 -21.34 1.27 -4.56
CA ILE A 363 -21.18 2.17 -5.70
C ILE A 363 -19.68 2.34 -6.04
N PRO A 364 -19.33 2.80 -7.25
CA PRO A 364 -17.93 3.01 -7.64
C PRO A 364 -17.20 4.02 -6.73
N LEU A 365 -15.90 3.81 -6.55
CA LEU A 365 -15.01 4.79 -5.96
C LEU A 365 -14.83 5.98 -6.92
N GLU A 366 -14.54 7.16 -6.37
CA GLU A 366 -14.23 8.36 -7.16
C GLU A 366 -12.76 8.76 -6.99
N THR A 367 -12.27 8.77 -5.75
CA THR A 367 -10.93 9.28 -5.41
C THR A 367 -10.36 8.60 -4.15
N TYR A 368 -9.05 8.73 -3.95
CA TYR A 368 -8.37 8.43 -2.69
C TYR A 368 -7.79 9.70 -2.09
N ARG A 369 -7.97 9.93 -0.78
CA ARG A 369 -7.24 10.96 -0.03
C ARG A 369 -6.03 10.35 0.65
N VAL A 370 -4.84 10.79 0.27
CA VAL A 370 -3.59 10.43 0.93
C VAL A 370 -3.17 11.57 1.86
N GLN A 371 -2.90 11.22 3.12
CA GLN A 371 -2.42 12.14 4.14
C GLN A 371 -1.05 11.65 4.64
N VAL A 372 -0.05 12.52 4.61
CA VAL A 372 1.27 12.29 5.20
C VAL A 372 1.50 13.32 6.31
N ASP A 373 1.57 12.82 7.54
CA ASP A 373 1.85 13.63 8.73
C ASP A 373 3.36 13.67 8.96
N THR A 374 3.90 14.89 8.99
CA THR A 374 5.31 15.18 9.28
C THR A 374 5.43 16.05 10.53
N ILE A 375 6.63 16.26 11.07
CA ILE A 375 6.83 17.11 12.24
C ILE A 375 6.46 18.56 11.89
N GLY A 376 5.27 19.00 12.32
CA GLY A 376 4.80 20.38 12.18
C GLY A 376 4.07 20.71 10.87
N THR A 377 3.97 19.77 9.93
CA THR A 377 3.26 19.96 8.64
C THR A 377 2.44 18.72 8.25
N GLU A 378 1.26 18.95 7.71
CA GLU A 378 0.38 17.91 7.16
C GLU A 378 0.27 18.13 5.65
N THR A 379 0.51 17.08 4.86
CA THR A 379 0.25 17.10 3.42
C THR A 379 -0.96 16.25 3.11
N LEU A 380 -1.92 16.83 2.39
CA LEU A 380 -3.15 16.19 1.95
C LEU A 380 -3.25 16.27 0.43
N VAL A 381 -3.43 15.13 -0.22
CA VAL A 381 -3.56 15.03 -1.67
C VAL A 381 -4.72 14.10 -2.01
N ASP A 382 -5.62 14.55 -2.88
CA ASP A 382 -6.65 13.71 -3.48
C ASP A 382 -6.13 13.18 -4.83
N LEU A 383 -6.20 11.87 -5.01
CA LEU A 383 -5.75 11.13 -6.18
C LEU A 383 -6.95 10.46 -6.86
N LEU A 384 -6.82 10.16 -8.15
CA LEU A 384 -7.86 9.47 -8.91
C LEU A 384 -7.94 8.01 -8.48
N MET A 385 -9.08 7.36 -8.73
CA MET A 385 -9.31 5.96 -8.33
C MET A 385 -8.36 4.95 -9.03
N GLU A 386 -7.73 5.31 -10.15
CA GLU A 386 -6.72 4.46 -10.79
C GLU A 386 -5.36 4.51 -10.06
N ASP A 387 -5.10 5.56 -9.28
CA ASP A 387 -3.86 5.74 -8.54
C ASP A 387 -3.85 4.87 -7.28
N THR A 388 -2.82 4.04 -7.15
CA THR A 388 -2.63 3.13 -6.01
C THR A 388 -1.28 3.32 -5.32
N VAL A 389 -0.55 4.36 -5.73
CA VAL A 389 0.77 4.73 -5.20
C VAL A 389 0.86 6.25 -5.09
N TYR A 390 1.46 6.72 -4.01
CA TYR A 390 1.81 8.11 -3.79
C TYR A 390 3.24 8.21 -3.25
N GLU A 391 4.03 9.10 -3.84
CA GLU A 391 5.39 9.39 -3.39
C GLU A 391 5.45 10.78 -2.76
N TYR A 392 5.88 10.82 -1.51
CA TYR A 392 6.13 12.05 -0.78
C TYR A 392 7.63 12.24 -0.58
N PHE A 393 8.13 13.44 -0.85
CA PHE A 393 9.55 13.78 -0.73
C PHE A 393 9.77 14.84 0.33
N GLY A 394 10.98 14.88 0.88
CA GLY A 394 11.35 15.82 1.96
C GLY A 394 11.25 15.21 3.36
N ILE A 395 11.26 13.89 3.47
CA ILE A 395 11.40 13.23 4.78
C ILE A 395 12.84 13.24 5.27
N PHE A 396 13.03 13.15 6.59
CA PHE A 396 14.31 13.20 7.28
C PHE A 396 14.62 11.87 7.97
N ALA A 397 15.90 11.56 8.10
CA ALA A 397 16.37 10.36 8.77
C ALA A 397 15.98 10.34 10.26
N ASN A 398 15.82 9.14 10.81
CA ASN A 398 15.44 8.92 12.21
C ASN A 398 14.15 9.64 12.66
N THR A 399 13.28 9.99 11.72
CA THR A 399 12.02 10.70 11.97
C THR A 399 10.84 9.75 11.78
N LEU A 400 9.85 9.85 12.68
CA LEU A 400 8.60 9.10 12.61
C LEU A 400 7.63 9.78 11.64
N TYR A 401 7.09 9.01 10.70
CA TYR A 401 6.08 9.46 9.75
C TYR A 401 4.82 8.61 9.85
N ASN A 402 3.67 9.25 9.73
CA ASN A 402 2.39 8.57 9.60
C ASN A 402 1.84 8.86 8.22
N ALA A 403 1.48 7.81 7.48
CA ALA A 403 0.81 7.94 6.20
C ALA A 403 -0.52 7.20 6.25
N SER A 404 -1.51 7.75 5.57
CA SER A 404 -2.85 7.19 5.55
C SER A 404 -3.57 7.45 4.25
N VAL A 405 -4.49 6.55 3.94
CA VAL A 405 -5.28 6.52 2.70
C VAL A 405 -6.74 6.36 3.08
N VAL A 406 -7.58 7.26 2.57
CA VAL A 406 -9.03 7.25 2.75
C VAL A 406 -9.68 7.13 1.36
N PRO A 407 -10.29 5.98 1.01
CA PRO A 407 -11.09 5.86 -0.21
C PRO A 407 -12.38 6.67 -0.10
N MET A 408 -12.82 7.25 -1.21
CA MET A 408 -14.02 8.09 -1.27
C MET A 408 -14.91 7.67 -2.43
N ASN A 409 -16.23 7.69 -2.20
CA ASN A 409 -17.25 7.53 -3.22
C ASN A 409 -18.25 8.69 -3.13
N LYS A 410 -19.30 8.68 -3.94
CA LYS A 410 -20.33 9.72 -3.95
C LYS A 410 -21.02 9.95 -2.59
N ILE A 411 -21.03 8.96 -1.70
CA ILE A 411 -21.60 9.09 -0.34
C ILE A 411 -20.65 9.85 0.59
N GLY A 412 -19.33 9.67 0.41
CA GLY A 412 -18.31 10.43 1.12
C GLY A 412 -17.08 9.61 1.49
N ASN A 413 -16.44 10.03 2.58
CA ASN A 413 -15.16 9.51 3.03
C ASN A 413 -15.32 8.14 3.71
N GLY A 414 -14.60 7.15 3.19
CA GLY A 414 -14.52 5.82 3.75
C GLY A 414 -13.70 5.71 5.03
N THR A 415 -13.43 4.48 5.41
CA THR A 415 -12.61 4.19 6.61
C THR A 415 -11.13 4.47 6.32
N LYS A 416 -10.45 5.13 7.27
CA LYS A 416 -9.01 5.48 7.16
C LYS A 416 -8.12 4.24 7.34
N ALA A 417 -7.36 3.88 6.32
CA ALA A 417 -6.20 2.99 6.46
C ALA A 417 -4.98 3.84 6.82
N PHE A 418 -4.18 3.46 7.83
CA PHE A 418 -2.97 4.20 8.20
C PHE A 418 -1.83 3.27 8.58
N LYS A 419 -0.61 3.74 8.42
CA LYS A 419 0.61 3.04 8.81
C LYS A 419 1.69 4.03 9.19
N THR A 420 2.36 3.74 10.29
CA THR A 420 3.46 4.55 10.81
C THR A 420 4.79 3.87 10.50
N VAL A 421 5.79 4.64 10.10
CA VAL A 421 7.15 4.16 9.80
C VAL A 421 8.18 5.12 10.37
N VAL A 422 9.28 4.58 10.89
CA VAL A 422 10.47 5.38 11.23
C VAL A 422 11.40 5.34 10.02
N ASN A 423 11.76 6.51 9.50
CA ASN A 423 12.76 6.58 8.44
C ASN A 423 14.13 6.18 8.99
N GLY A 424 14.87 5.38 8.21
CA GLY A 424 16.18 4.89 8.60
C GLY A 424 17.25 5.98 8.64
N LYS A 425 18.50 5.55 8.57
CA LYS A 425 19.64 6.48 8.44
C LYS A 425 19.57 7.19 7.09
N ALA A 426 20.12 8.40 7.06
CA ALA A 426 20.30 9.15 5.81
C ALA A 426 21.19 8.35 4.85
N ILE A 427 20.91 8.50 3.56
CA ILE A 427 21.67 7.95 2.45
C ILE A 427 22.17 9.09 1.56
N ALA A 428 23.07 8.79 0.63
CA ALA A 428 23.49 9.78 -0.38
C ALA A 428 22.25 10.32 -1.13
N PRO A 429 22.18 11.63 -1.42
CA PRO A 429 21.08 12.19 -2.20
C PRO A 429 20.96 11.53 -3.57
N LYS A 430 19.76 11.61 -4.17
CA LYS A 430 19.62 11.29 -5.60
C LYS A 430 20.23 12.40 -6.46
N ALA A 431 20.34 12.12 -7.76
CA ALA A 431 20.80 13.11 -8.72
C ALA A 431 19.95 14.39 -8.60
N PRO A 432 20.55 15.58 -8.61
CA PRO A 432 19.82 16.83 -8.64
C PRO A 432 19.01 16.98 -9.93
N LEU A 433 18.11 17.94 -9.98
CA LEU A 433 17.55 18.36 -11.26
C LEU A 433 18.64 19.05 -12.11
N PRO A 434 18.53 18.99 -13.46
CA PRO A 434 19.52 19.59 -14.34
C PRO A 434 19.73 21.09 -14.05
N PRO A 435 20.96 21.61 -14.16
CA PRO A 435 21.22 23.05 -14.05
C PRO A 435 20.38 23.83 -15.07
N VAL A 436 19.85 24.99 -14.68
CA VAL A 436 19.05 25.84 -15.59
C VAL A 436 19.93 26.99 -16.08
N ILE A 437 20.06 27.16 -17.39
CA ILE A 437 20.77 28.31 -17.99
C ILE A 437 19.96 29.58 -17.75
N VAL A 438 20.58 30.59 -17.14
CA VAL A 438 20.01 31.92 -16.92
C VAL A 438 20.39 32.85 -18.08
N SER A 439 21.67 32.87 -18.42
CA SER A 439 22.21 33.65 -19.53
C SER A 439 23.54 33.07 -19.99
N SER A 440 23.94 33.40 -21.20
CA SER A 440 25.28 33.10 -21.72
C SER A 440 25.73 34.20 -22.68
N ASP A 441 27.01 34.55 -22.62
CA ASP A 441 27.68 35.39 -23.61
C ASP A 441 28.80 34.58 -24.31
N ALA A 442 29.73 35.26 -24.98
CA ALA A 442 30.83 34.64 -25.71
C ALA A 442 31.87 33.96 -24.78
N GLN A 443 31.92 34.33 -23.49
CA GLN A 443 32.93 33.90 -22.51
C GLN A 443 32.39 33.39 -21.20
N HIS A 444 31.12 33.61 -20.89
CA HIS A 444 30.54 33.24 -19.62
C HIS A 444 29.17 32.61 -19.80
N ALA A 445 28.85 31.66 -18.94
CA ALA A 445 27.51 31.14 -18.76
C ALA A 445 27.11 31.30 -17.29
N VAL A 446 25.88 31.78 -17.06
CA VAL A 446 25.27 31.86 -15.74
C VAL A 446 24.21 30.78 -15.63
N LEU A 447 24.37 29.90 -14.64
CA LEU A 447 23.47 28.76 -14.40
C LEU A 447 22.88 28.83 -13.00
N THR A 448 21.66 28.35 -12.83
CA THR A 448 21.07 28.10 -11.50
C THR A 448 21.13 26.61 -11.19
N LEU A 449 21.78 26.24 -10.09
CA LEU A 449 21.77 24.87 -9.60
C LEU A 449 20.49 24.58 -8.81
N GLN A 450 19.92 23.39 -9.03
CA GLN A 450 18.70 22.94 -8.37
C GLN A 450 19.00 21.78 -7.42
N SER A 451 18.29 21.74 -6.29
CA SER A 451 18.41 20.62 -5.34
C SER A 451 17.73 19.36 -5.85
N PRO A 452 18.18 18.16 -5.45
CA PRO A 452 17.47 16.92 -5.70
C PRO A 452 16.11 16.90 -4.99
N VAL A 453 15.12 16.28 -5.63
CA VAL A 453 13.80 16.03 -5.03
C VAL A 453 13.92 15.07 -3.85
N ASP A 454 14.73 14.01 -3.98
CA ASP A 454 15.11 13.10 -2.90
C ASP A 454 16.49 13.49 -2.33
N SER A 455 16.47 14.18 -1.19
CA SER A 455 17.66 14.66 -0.49
C SER A 455 18.46 13.56 0.23
N GLY A 456 17.99 12.31 0.20
CA GLY A 456 18.61 11.21 0.95
C GLY A 456 18.33 11.27 2.47
N GLY A 457 17.43 12.13 2.94
CA GLY A 457 16.99 12.16 4.34
C GLY A 457 17.74 13.16 5.21
N ALA A 458 18.47 14.09 4.61
CA ALA A 458 19.18 15.17 5.29
C ALA A 458 19.16 16.45 4.44
N ASN A 459 19.43 17.60 5.04
CA ASN A 459 19.53 18.86 4.31
C ASN A 459 20.70 18.80 3.32
N ILE A 460 20.49 19.30 2.10
CA ILE A 460 21.56 19.49 1.12
C ILE A 460 22.47 20.61 1.62
N THR A 461 23.76 20.31 1.78
CA THR A 461 24.77 21.25 2.28
C THR A 461 25.64 21.82 1.17
N GLN A 462 25.78 21.11 0.05
CA GLN A 462 26.57 21.55 -1.11
C GLN A 462 25.97 21.06 -2.43
N LEU A 463 26.03 21.91 -3.45
CA LEU A 463 25.86 21.54 -4.85
C LEU A 463 27.17 21.80 -5.60
N SER A 464 27.60 20.86 -6.43
CA SER A 464 28.79 21.01 -7.28
C SER A 464 28.37 21.04 -8.75
N LEU A 465 28.98 21.92 -9.53
CA LEU A 465 28.79 22.07 -10.97
C LEU A 465 29.99 21.47 -11.70
N TYR A 466 29.70 20.74 -12.77
CA TYR A 466 30.67 20.13 -13.68
C TYR A 466 30.45 20.68 -15.09
N GLN A 467 31.55 20.97 -15.78
CA GLN A 467 31.61 21.37 -17.18
C GLN A 467 32.35 20.29 -17.95
N ASP A 468 31.71 19.70 -18.96
CA ASP A 468 32.27 18.62 -19.79
C ASP A 468 32.86 17.47 -18.94
N GLY A 469 32.22 17.16 -17.81
CA GLY A 469 32.64 16.14 -16.84
C GLY A 469 33.71 16.58 -15.83
N VAL A 470 34.21 17.81 -15.93
CA VAL A 470 35.24 18.34 -15.01
C VAL A 470 34.59 19.26 -13.97
N HIS A 471 34.94 19.05 -12.69
CA HIS A 471 34.47 19.92 -11.61
C HIS A 471 34.96 21.35 -11.82
N VAL A 472 34.03 22.31 -11.82
CA VAL A 472 34.34 23.74 -12.01
C VAL A 472 34.04 24.58 -10.78
N ARG A 473 32.97 24.26 -10.03
CA ARG A 473 32.56 25.08 -8.87
C ARG A 473 31.72 24.29 -7.89
N SER A 474 31.80 24.65 -6.61
CA SER A 474 30.88 24.19 -5.57
C SER A 474 30.24 25.36 -4.85
N VAL A 475 29.00 25.19 -4.40
CA VAL A 475 28.26 26.19 -3.64
C VAL A 475 27.64 25.53 -2.41
N THR A 476 27.87 26.13 -1.24
CA THR A 476 27.32 25.67 0.05
C THR A 476 25.98 26.33 0.35
N SER A 477 25.06 25.63 1.01
CA SER A 477 23.64 25.98 1.01
C SER A 477 23.24 27.25 1.79
N SER A 478 22.53 28.18 1.14
CA SER A 478 21.64 29.17 1.80
C SER A 478 20.45 29.72 0.96
N GLY A 479 20.15 29.22 -0.25
CA GLY A 479 18.80 29.40 -0.84
C GLY A 479 18.68 29.77 -2.31
N TYR A 480 19.72 30.26 -2.99
CA TYR A 480 19.74 30.45 -4.46
C TYR A 480 21.18 30.32 -4.97
N PHE A 481 21.42 29.44 -5.95
CA PHE A 481 22.76 29.12 -6.42
C PHE A 481 22.93 29.49 -7.89
N GLN A 482 22.93 30.80 -8.18
CA GLN A 482 23.43 31.27 -9.47
C GLN A 482 24.94 31.19 -9.49
N VAL A 483 25.48 30.56 -10.53
CA VAL A 483 26.90 30.32 -10.73
C VAL A 483 27.27 30.86 -12.10
N SER A 484 28.23 31.78 -12.14
CA SER A 484 28.89 32.19 -13.38
C SER A 484 30.12 31.31 -13.64
N VAL A 485 30.26 30.80 -14.85
CA VAL A 485 31.35 29.95 -15.32
C VAL A 485 32.03 30.62 -16.52
N GLY A 486 33.34 30.77 -16.46
CA GLY A 486 34.19 31.28 -17.54
C GLY A 486 35.67 31.33 -17.12
N PRO A 487 36.60 31.66 -18.03
CA PRO A 487 36.34 32.04 -19.43
C PRO A 487 36.03 30.82 -20.33
N LEU A 488 35.01 30.97 -21.16
CA LEU A 488 34.58 30.06 -22.23
C LEU A 488 35.01 30.61 -23.60
N PHE A 489 34.92 29.78 -24.64
CA PHE A 489 35.13 30.19 -26.02
C PHE A 489 33.80 30.39 -26.73
N ALA A 490 33.76 31.36 -27.64
CA ALA A 490 32.59 31.67 -28.45
C ALA A 490 32.20 30.51 -29.38
N ASN A 491 30.92 30.43 -29.75
CA ASN A 491 30.38 29.42 -30.69
C ASN A 491 30.72 27.96 -30.33
N LYS A 492 30.90 27.66 -29.05
CA LYS A 492 31.20 26.32 -28.56
C LYS A 492 30.06 25.82 -27.68
N VAL A 493 29.75 24.54 -27.84
CA VAL A 493 28.80 23.83 -26.98
C VAL A 493 29.54 23.36 -25.73
N TYR A 494 28.97 23.65 -24.57
CA TYR A 494 29.42 23.19 -23.27
C TYR A 494 28.32 22.39 -22.61
N ALA A 495 28.68 21.23 -22.06
CA ALA A 495 27.78 20.37 -21.31
C ALA A 495 27.93 20.63 -19.81
N PHE A 496 26.81 20.88 -19.13
CA PHE A 496 26.78 21.15 -17.70
C PHE A 496 25.96 20.10 -16.95
N THR A 497 26.53 19.56 -15.88
CA THR A 497 25.85 18.66 -14.93
C THR A 497 26.10 19.12 -13.50
N SER A 498 25.28 18.63 -12.57
CA SER A 498 25.38 18.97 -11.15
C SER A 498 25.27 17.75 -10.26
N THR A 499 25.86 17.84 -9.07
CA THR A 499 25.74 16.85 -7.99
C THR A 499 25.29 17.53 -6.71
N ALA A 500 24.87 16.73 -5.74
CA ALA A 500 24.52 17.18 -4.40
C ALA A 500 25.21 16.36 -3.31
N VAL A 501 25.50 17.03 -2.20
CA VAL A 501 25.96 16.42 -0.95
C VAL A 501 25.03 16.87 0.16
N SER A 502 24.50 15.92 0.93
CA SER A 502 23.74 16.21 2.16
C SER A 502 24.64 16.19 3.37
N ILE A 503 25.28 15.05 3.62
CA ILE A 503 26.27 14.85 4.69
C ILE A 503 27.56 14.37 4.04
N LEU A 504 28.70 15.00 4.38
CA LEU A 504 30.01 14.72 3.77
C LEU A 504 30.40 13.23 3.84
N GLU A 505 30.04 12.52 4.91
CA GLU A 505 30.34 11.10 5.12
C GLU A 505 29.56 10.14 4.20
N LEU A 506 28.43 10.58 3.63
CA LEU A 506 27.59 9.76 2.76
C LEU A 506 28.02 9.84 1.29
N GLY A 507 28.91 10.77 0.95
CA GLY A 507 29.41 10.98 -0.39
C GLY A 507 28.52 11.86 -1.28
N GLU A 508 28.97 12.02 -2.51
CA GLU A 508 28.34 12.83 -3.54
C GLU A 508 27.30 12.02 -4.33
N SER A 509 26.18 12.64 -4.68
CA SER A 509 25.18 12.00 -5.52
C SER A 509 25.71 11.73 -6.94
N PRO A 510 25.05 10.87 -7.72
CA PRO A 510 25.24 10.86 -9.17
C PRO A 510 25.02 12.25 -9.77
N GLN A 511 25.66 12.51 -10.93
CA GLN A 511 25.41 13.71 -11.71
C GLN A 511 23.97 13.73 -12.25
N SER A 512 23.39 14.93 -12.32
CA SER A 512 22.11 15.20 -12.99
C SER A 512 22.18 14.96 -14.50
N ASP A 513 21.02 14.96 -15.16
CA ASP A 513 20.99 14.98 -16.63
C ASP A 513 21.69 16.25 -17.14
N THR A 514 22.22 16.15 -18.37
CA THR A 514 23.02 17.22 -18.97
C THR A 514 22.16 18.37 -19.46
N THR A 515 22.58 19.59 -19.14
CA THR A 515 22.12 20.82 -19.77
C THR A 515 23.23 21.35 -20.67
N GLU A 516 22.93 21.53 -21.94
CA GLU A 516 23.89 22.12 -22.89
C GLU A 516 23.61 23.60 -23.10
N VAL A 517 24.68 24.38 -23.30
CA VAL A 517 24.59 25.77 -23.75
C VAL A 517 25.60 25.99 -24.87
N THR A 518 25.15 26.69 -25.91
CA THR A 518 26.04 27.21 -26.96
C THR A 518 26.35 28.66 -26.62
N THR A 519 27.62 28.97 -26.41
CA THR A 519 28.06 30.36 -26.18
C THR A 519 27.75 31.23 -27.39
N ALA A 520 27.57 32.53 -27.15
CA ALA A 520 27.24 33.47 -28.22
C ALA A 520 28.38 33.57 -29.25
N ASN A 521 28.07 34.20 -30.40
CA ASN A 521 29.09 34.59 -31.37
C ASN A 521 30.18 35.46 -30.72
N PRO A 522 31.42 35.40 -31.23
CA PRO A 522 32.49 36.24 -30.71
C PRO A 522 32.13 37.73 -30.84
N THR A 523 32.59 38.53 -29.89
CA THR A 523 32.46 39.99 -29.91
C THR A 523 33.83 40.62 -30.14
N PRO A 524 33.94 41.87 -30.64
CA PRO A 524 35.24 42.53 -30.72
C PRO A 524 35.92 42.62 -29.33
N PRO A 525 37.25 42.52 -29.23
CA PRO A 525 37.95 42.62 -27.95
C PRO A 525 37.81 44.02 -27.35
N SER A 526 37.91 44.12 -26.02
CA SER A 526 38.09 45.41 -25.35
C SER A 526 39.46 46.03 -25.66
N SER A 527 39.70 47.27 -25.23
CA SER A 527 40.93 47.98 -25.58
C SER A 527 42.17 47.41 -24.89
N VAL A 528 43.28 47.35 -25.62
CA VAL A 528 44.63 47.18 -25.07
C VAL A 528 44.98 48.36 -24.17
N TYR A 529 45.78 48.14 -23.12
CA TYR A 529 46.20 49.21 -22.22
C TYR A 529 47.69 49.10 -21.82
N ASN A 530 48.21 50.13 -21.13
CA ASN A 530 49.59 50.19 -20.64
C ASN A 530 50.69 49.99 -21.70
N VAL A 531 50.49 50.52 -22.91
CA VAL A 531 51.55 50.49 -23.95
C VAL A 531 52.73 51.36 -23.51
N ILE A 532 53.92 50.77 -23.47
CA ILE A 532 55.17 51.45 -23.08
C ILE A 532 56.34 51.06 -24.00
N VAL A 533 57.28 51.98 -24.18
CA VAL A 533 58.60 51.71 -24.77
C VAL A 533 59.54 51.25 -23.66
N THR A 534 60.00 50.00 -23.72
CA THR A 534 60.87 49.40 -22.71
C THR A 534 62.35 49.49 -23.06
N ARG A 535 62.68 49.55 -24.35
CA ARG A 535 64.06 49.71 -24.83
C ARG A 535 64.11 50.52 -26.13
N ARG A 536 65.15 51.33 -26.26
CA ARG A 536 65.48 52.12 -27.45
C ARG A 536 66.84 51.68 -27.99
N ALA A 537 66.99 51.76 -29.31
CA ALA A 537 68.24 51.60 -30.03
C ALA A 537 68.23 52.51 -31.25
N ALA A 538 69.34 52.56 -31.99
CA ALA A 538 69.47 53.44 -33.15
C ALA A 538 68.52 53.09 -34.30
N ASP A 539 68.06 51.84 -34.39
CA ASP A 539 67.24 51.32 -35.50
C ASP A 539 66.00 50.55 -35.03
N SER A 540 65.70 50.56 -33.73
CA SER A 540 64.64 49.72 -33.17
C SER A 540 64.06 50.27 -31.86
N LEU A 541 62.79 49.91 -31.62
CA LEU A 541 62.06 50.18 -30.38
C LEU A 541 61.44 48.88 -29.85
N THR A 542 61.64 48.57 -28.58
CA THR A 542 60.98 47.43 -27.92
C THR A 542 59.78 47.94 -27.12
N LEU A 543 58.63 47.33 -27.34
CA LEU A 543 57.34 47.69 -26.79
C LEU A 543 56.81 46.59 -25.87
N LYS A 544 56.05 46.97 -24.85
CA LYS A 544 55.26 46.07 -24.00
C LYS A 544 53.89 46.71 -23.74
N TRP A 545 52.85 45.91 -23.59
CA TRP A 545 51.51 46.35 -23.21
C TRP A 545 50.80 45.26 -22.39
N ASP A 546 49.65 45.59 -21.81
CA ASP A 546 48.74 44.63 -21.20
C ASP A 546 47.57 44.35 -22.16
N GLY A 547 47.17 43.08 -22.25
CA GLY A 547 46.08 42.65 -23.13
C GLY A 547 44.71 43.16 -22.68
N PRO A 548 43.69 43.02 -23.54
CA PRO A 548 42.34 43.44 -23.20
C PRO A 548 41.74 42.58 -22.08
N ASP A 549 40.93 43.19 -21.21
CA ASP A 549 40.24 42.49 -20.11
C ASP A 549 39.13 41.54 -20.62
N ASP A 550 38.65 41.77 -21.85
CA ASP A 550 37.64 40.99 -22.54
C ASP A 550 38.15 40.69 -23.96
N ILE A 551 38.47 39.43 -24.24
CA ILE A 551 38.99 38.99 -25.55
C ILE A 551 37.89 38.67 -26.57
N GLY A 552 36.62 38.86 -26.21
CA GLY A 552 35.48 38.57 -27.06
C GLY A 552 35.20 37.09 -27.33
N GLY A 553 35.73 36.18 -26.51
CA GLY A 553 35.50 34.73 -26.62
C GLY A 553 36.44 34.01 -27.59
N GLU A 554 37.45 34.71 -28.11
CA GLU A 554 38.47 34.16 -29.00
C GLU A 554 39.86 34.70 -28.67
N ASN A 555 40.90 33.95 -29.02
CA ASN A 555 42.27 34.43 -28.86
C ASN A 555 42.52 35.65 -29.75
N VAL A 556 43.11 36.69 -29.19
CA VAL A 556 43.39 37.94 -29.91
C VAL A 556 44.77 37.95 -30.57
N VAL A 557 44.87 38.68 -31.68
CA VAL A 557 46.13 39.13 -32.29
C VAL A 557 46.27 40.62 -32.00
N TYR A 558 47.49 41.08 -31.69
CA TYR A 558 47.76 42.50 -31.48
C TYR A 558 48.32 43.12 -32.76
N VAL A 559 47.69 44.19 -33.22
CA VAL A 559 48.16 45.02 -34.32
C VAL A 559 48.86 46.24 -33.74
N VAL A 560 50.11 46.44 -34.11
CA VAL A 560 50.92 47.60 -33.73
C VAL A 560 51.08 48.49 -34.94
N GLU A 561 50.56 49.72 -34.86
CA GLU A 561 50.80 50.76 -35.88
C GLU A 561 51.84 51.74 -35.34
N TYR A 562 52.82 52.06 -36.17
CA TYR A 562 53.83 53.07 -35.85
C TYR A 562 54.05 54.02 -37.03
N THR A 563 54.11 55.30 -36.71
CA THR A 563 54.16 56.38 -37.70
C THR A 563 55.36 57.27 -37.44
N ILE A 564 56.18 57.51 -38.46
CA ILE A 564 57.30 58.47 -38.37
C ILE A 564 56.74 59.88 -38.27
N LYS A 565 57.03 60.60 -37.18
CA LYS A 565 56.50 61.95 -36.92
C LYS A 565 56.94 62.99 -37.96
N ALA A 566 58.12 62.79 -38.56
CA ALA A 566 58.71 63.74 -39.50
C ALA A 566 58.05 63.75 -40.89
N ASN A 567 57.60 62.60 -41.39
CA ASN A 567 57.08 62.47 -42.76
C ASN A 567 55.72 61.75 -42.84
N GLY A 568 55.17 61.30 -41.71
CA GLY A 568 53.86 60.66 -41.63
C GLY A 568 53.79 59.25 -42.21
N THR A 569 54.91 58.61 -42.54
CA THR A 569 54.89 57.23 -43.07
C THR A 569 54.40 56.26 -41.98
N VAL A 570 53.33 55.53 -42.29
CA VAL A 570 52.69 54.55 -41.41
C VAL A 570 53.18 53.15 -41.77
N ALA A 571 53.53 52.36 -40.76
CA ALA A 571 53.80 50.94 -40.90
C ALA A 571 53.08 50.15 -39.79
N THR A 572 52.77 48.90 -40.08
CA THR A 572 52.07 48.00 -39.16
C THR A 572 52.82 46.69 -38.98
N MET A 573 52.64 46.06 -37.83
CA MET A 573 53.03 44.67 -37.60
C MET A 573 52.04 43.97 -36.68
N GLU A 574 52.05 42.64 -36.71
CA GLU A 574 51.19 41.80 -35.89
C GLU A 574 52.02 40.94 -34.95
N THR A 575 51.46 40.65 -33.77
CA THR A 575 52.05 39.72 -32.81
C THR A 575 50.96 39.06 -31.95
N ARG A 576 51.21 37.85 -31.49
CA ARG A 576 50.37 37.17 -30.47
C ARG A 576 50.88 37.37 -29.05
N LEU A 577 52.03 38.03 -28.91
CA LEU A 577 52.64 38.34 -27.62
C LEU A 577 52.20 39.74 -27.17
N GLN A 578 52.16 39.95 -25.86
CA GLN A 578 51.92 41.25 -25.22
C GLN A 578 53.19 42.15 -25.28
N GLY A 579 53.77 42.27 -26.47
CA GLY A 579 54.99 43.00 -26.75
C GLY A 579 55.50 42.76 -28.16
N ALA A 580 56.28 43.71 -28.67
CA ALA A 580 56.86 43.67 -30.01
C ALA A 580 58.19 44.42 -30.07
N VAL A 581 59.04 44.05 -31.04
CA VAL A 581 60.25 44.80 -31.38
C VAL A 581 60.05 45.39 -32.77
N LEU A 582 59.93 46.71 -32.84
CA LEU A 582 59.96 47.45 -34.10
C LEU A 582 61.41 47.53 -34.57
N THR A 583 61.71 47.15 -35.81
CA THR A 583 63.07 47.12 -36.36
C THR A 583 63.13 47.85 -37.71
N GLY A 584 64.33 48.22 -38.16
CA GLY A 584 64.51 48.95 -39.43
C GLY A 584 64.08 50.42 -39.36
N LEU A 585 64.06 51.00 -38.16
CA LEU A 585 63.69 52.38 -37.92
C LEU A 585 64.85 53.34 -38.24
N ALA A 586 64.54 54.58 -38.63
CA ALA A 586 65.54 55.62 -38.84
C ALA A 586 66.10 56.07 -37.49
N SER A 587 67.40 56.32 -37.41
CA SER A 587 68.05 56.80 -36.18
C SER A 587 67.67 58.25 -35.86
N SER A 588 67.60 58.58 -34.57
CA SER A 588 67.23 59.91 -34.08
C SER A 588 65.86 60.41 -34.57
N ALA A 589 64.91 59.50 -34.76
CA ALA A 589 63.57 59.82 -35.25
C ALA A 589 62.50 59.52 -34.19
N ALA A 590 61.51 60.41 -34.11
CA ALA A 590 60.33 60.22 -33.26
C ALA A 590 59.25 59.42 -33.98
N TYR A 591 58.75 58.38 -33.33
CA TYR A 591 57.68 57.52 -33.80
C TYR A 591 56.47 57.65 -32.86
N MET A 592 55.28 57.78 -33.44
CA MET A 592 54.02 57.61 -32.72
C MET A 592 53.58 56.16 -32.85
N VAL A 593 53.35 55.47 -31.74
CA VAL A 593 52.99 54.05 -31.70
C VAL A 593 51.65 53.88 -31.01
N ARG A 594 50.73 53.13 -31.62
CA ARG A 594 49.48 52.71 -30.99
C ARG A 594 49.24 51.23 -31.24
N VAL A 595 48.54 50.57 -30.32
CA VAL A 595 48.26 49.14 -30.36
C VAL A 595 46.76 48.90 -30.25
N ARG A 596 46.25 47.89 -30.94
CA ARG A 596 44.90 47.36 -30.75
C ARG A 596 44.92 45.84 -30.73
N ALA A 597 43.89 45.23 -30.19
CA ALA A 597 43.65 43.80 -30.27
C ALA A 597 42.60 43.52 -31.37
N GLU A 598 42.72 42.38 -32.04
CA GLU A 598 41.84 41.95 -33.11
C GLU A 598 41.47 40.48 -32.91
N ASN A 599 40.21 40.14 -33.15
CA ASN A 599 39.72 38.78 -33.30
C ASN A 599 38.82 38.68 -34.54
N SER A 600 38.19 37.52 -34.79
CA SER A 600 37.37 37.34 -35.99
C SER A 600 36.12 38.21 -36.04
N ALA A 601 35.63 38.71 -34.90
CA ALA A 601 34.46 39.57 -34.80
C ALA A 601 34.77 41.06 -35.03
N GLY A 602 36.04 41.44 -34.93
CA GLY A 602 36.52 42.77 -35.27
C GLY A 602 37.63 43.29 -34.36
N ASP A 603 37.84 44.60 -34.46
CA ASP A 603 38.94 45.30 -33.83
C ASP A 603 38.53 45.95 -32.50
N SER A 604 39.44 45.95 -31.53
CA SER A 604 39.36 46.86 -30.40
C SER A 604 39.62 48.30 -30.84
N ALA A 605 39.24 49.26 -30.00
CA ALA A 605 39.73 50.62 -30.17
C ALA A 605 41.27 50.64 -30.06
N TRP A 606 41.89 51.53 -30.85
CA TRP A 606 43.31 51.82 -30.72
C TRP A 606 43.62 52.43 -29.35
N THR A 607 44.76 52.07 -28.77
CA THR A 607 45.30 52.81 -27.63
C THR A 607 45.57 54.26 -28.04
N SER A 608 45.63 55.17 -27.05
CA SER A 608 46.26 56.46 -27.27
C SER A 608 47.68 56.25 -27.79
N ALA A 609 48.08 57.00 -28.80
CA ALA A 609 49.41 56.87 -29.38
C ALA A 609 50.47 57.39 -28.41
N ILE A 610 51.49 56.57 -28.15
CA ILE A 610 52.66 56.94 -27.35
C ILE A 610 53.81 57.37 -28.26
N GLN A 611 54.70 58.23 -27.78
CA GLN A 611 55.91 58.63 -28.52
C GLN A 611 57.11 57.78 -28.09
N GLY A 612 57.78 57.15 -29.06
CA GLY A 612 59.07 56.50 -28.89
C GLY A 612 60.11 57.14 -29.81
N GLU A 613 61.29 57.46 -29.27
CA GLU A 613 62.40 58.03 -30.06
C GLU A 613 63.52 57.01 -30.18
N THR A 614 63.98 56.75 -31.40
CA THR A 614 65.18 55.95 -31.64
C THR A 614 66.42 56.73 -31.25
N ASP A 615 67.44 56.03 -30.77
CA ASP A 615 68.69 56.66 -30.40
C ASP A 615 69.45 57.18 -31.65
N VAL A 616 70.41 58.06 -31.46
CA VAL A 616 71.31 58.51 -32.54
C VAL A 616 72.17 57.34 -33.03
N SER A 617 72.40 57.24 -34.34
CA SER A 617 73.49 56.42 -34.89
C SER A 617 74.82 57.00 -34.40
N GLN A 618 75.74 56.15 -33.93
CA GLN A 618 76.94 56.59 -33.18
C GLN A 618 77.74 57.70 -33.89
N ARG A 619 78.25 58.68 -33.12
CA ARG A 619 79.04 59.83 -33.62
C ARG A 619 80.38 59.36 -34.25
N GLY A 620 80.71 59.88 -35.43
CA GLY A 620 82.01 59.68 -36.08
C GLY A 620 83.17 60.38 -35.36
N THR A 621 84.40 59.86 -35.52
CA THR A 621 85.64 60.39 -34.94
C THR A 621 86.55 60.92 -36.06
N ILE A 622 87.17 62.10 -35.86
CA ILE A 622 88.15 62.68 -36.81
C ILE A 622 89.55 62.51 -36.23
N THR A 623 90.51 62.08 -37.05
CA THR A 623 91.92 61.99 -36.67
C THR A 623 92.76 62.77 -37.67
N LEU A 624 93.52 63.76 -37.20
CA LEU A 624 94.49 64.49 -38.01
C LEU A 624 95.70 63.58 -38.27
N ARG A 625 96.09 63.39 -39.53
CA ARG A 625 97.42 62.87 -39.85
C ARG A 625 98.34 64.07 -40.06
N PRO A 626 99.48 64.19 -39.35
CA PRO A 626 100.45 65.23 -39.66
C PRO A 626 101.01 64.99 -41.08
N VAL A 627 100.86 65.98 -41.94
CA VAL A 627 101.56 66.03 -43.23
C VAL A 627 102.78 66.92 -43.00
N GLU A 628 103.96 66.32 -42.88
CA GLU A 628 105.20 67.08 -43.00
C GLU A 628 105.33 67.56 -44.44
N THR A 629 105.51 68.86 -44.64
CA THR A 629 105.69 69.44 -45.96
C THR A 629 106.80 70.48 -45.90
N THR A 630 107.66 70.48 -46.91
CA THR A 630 108.76 71.43 -47.06
C THR A 630 108.26 72.69 -47.75
N VAL A 631 108.43 73.84 -47.10
CA VAL A 631 108.11 75.16 -47.67
C VAL A 631 109.39 75.78 -48.22
N PHE A 632 109.39 76.24 -49.47
CA PHE A 632 110.51 76.95 -50.07
C PHE A 632 110.42 78.47 -49.78
N GLU A 633 111.55 79.18 -49.65
CA GLU A 633 111.63 80.58 -49.17
C GLU A 633 110.71 81.59 -49.89
N ASN A 634 110.31 81.29 -51.13
CA ASN A 634 109.47 82.10 -51.99
C ASN A 634 107.98 81.67 -52.02
N SER A 635 107.56 80.79 -51.11
CA SER A 635 106.18 80.28 -51.06
C SER A 635 105.26 81.26 -50.34
N SER A 636 104.24 81.79 -51.03
CA SER A 636 103.23 82.67 -50.43
C SER A 636 102.11 81.93 -49.68
N SER A 637 102.07 80.59 -49.74
CA SER A 637 101.03 79.80 -49.08
C SER A 637 101.41 78.33 -48.86
N LEU A 638 100.69 77.67 -47.93
CA LEU A 638 100.84 76.28 -47.53
C LEU A 638 99.50 75.54 -47.68
N THR A 639 99.44 74.49 -48.49
CA THR A 639 98.24 73.64 -48.59
C THR A 639 98.36 72.43 -47.65
N LEU A 640 97.34 72.20 -46.82
CA LEU A 640 97.23 71.09 -45.89
C LEU A 640 96.02 70.22 -46.24
N GLN A 641 96.11 68.92 -45.97
CA GLN A 641 95.04 67.95 -46.23
C GLN A 641 94.43 67.39 -44.94
N LEU A 642 93.11 67.34 -44.88
CA LEU A 642 92.34 66.66 -43.83
C LEU A 642 91.70 65.39 -44.40
N ILE A 643 91.94 64.24 -43.77
CA ILE A 643 91.37 62.95 -44.17
C ILE A 643 90.29 62.51 -43.17
N ARG A 644 89.10 62.21 -43.66
CA ARG A 644 88.01 61.59 -42.89
C ARG A 644 88.21 60.07 -42.85
N VAL A 645 88.40 59.51 -41.66
CA VAL A 645 88.76 58.09 -41.49
C VAL A 645 87.59 57.17 -41.11
N ASN A 646 86.53 57.64 -40.43
CA ASN A 646 85.32 56.84 -40.18
C ASN A 646 84.11 57.63 -39.61
N GLY A 647 82.87 57.17 -39.91
CA GLY A 647 81.60 57.67 -39.32
C GLY A 647 80.59 58.28 -40.32
N SER A 648 79.38 58.60 -39.83
CA SER A 648 78.21 59.15 -40.57
C SER A 648 78.61 60.05 -41.73
N SER A 649 77.92 59.96 -42.89
CA SER A 649 78.22 60.75 -44.08
C SER A 649 77.79 62.22 -43.97
N SER A 650 77.04 62.62 -42.93
CA SER A 650 76.52 63.97 -42.73
C SER A 650 77.57 65.09 -42.82
N ASN A 651 77.11 66.31 -43.14
CA ASN A 651 77.92 67.51 -43.16
C ASN A 651 78.61 67.75 -41.82
N ILE A 652 79.92 68.01 -41.84
CA ILE A 652 80.68 68.36 -40.64
C ILE A 652 81.36 69.71 -40.90
N THR A 653 81.06 70.69 -40.05
CA THR A 653 81.82 71.94 -39.96
C THR A 653 82.84 71.80 -38.85
N CYS A 654 84.12 71.86 -39.20
CA CYS A 654 85.21 71.87 -38.24
C CYS A 654 85.76 73.28 -38.16
N TYR A 655 86.07 73.72 -36.94
CA TYR A 655 86.76 74.98 -36.68
C TYR A 655 88.21 74.67 -36.31
N TYR A 656 89.15 75.46 -36.81
CA TYR A 656 90.56 75.32 -36.46
C TYR A 656 91.13 76.65 -35.97
N THR A 657 92.08 76.57 -35.06
CA THR A 657 92.86 77.73 -34.59
C THR A 657 94.32 77.51 -34.96
N VAL A 658 95.02 78.58 -35.32
CA VAL A 658 96.47 78.56 -35.54
C VAL A 658 97.11 79.21 -34.33
N GLY A 659 97.97 78.46 -33.63
CA GLY A 659 98.70 78.91 -32.46
C GLY A 659 100.21 78.83 -32.70
N ASN A 660 100.98 79.72 -32.05
CA ASN A 660 102.44 79.70 -32.11
C ASN A 660 102.97 78.40 -31.53
N ALA A 661 103.59 77.56 -32.37
CA ALA A 661 104.21 76.32 -31.95
C ALA A 661 105.53 76.63 -31.23
N THR A 662 105.60 76.29 -29.96
CA THR A 662 106.74 76.51 -29.04
C THR A 662 108.01 75.72 -29.35
N ASN A 663 108.10 75.06 -30.52
CA ASN A 663 109.21 74.19 -30.90
C ASN A 663 109.74 74.42 -32.33
N ALA A 664 109.61 75.63 -32.88
CA ALA A 664 110.34 75.99 -34.11
C ALA A 664 111.75 76.49 -33.74
N THR A 665 112.76 75.62 -33.86
CA THR A 665 114.17 75.97 -33.66
C THR A 665 114.77 76.64 -34.90
N ALA A 666 115.04 77.94 -34.78
CA ALA A 666 116.09 78.73 -35.45
C ALA A 666 116.14 78.77 -37.01
N ASP A 667 115.24 79.57 -37.61
CA ASP A 667 115.51 80.75 -38.49
C ASP A 667 114.12 81.22 -38.93
N THR A 668 113.52 82.14 -38.15
CA THR A 668 112.07 82.37 -38.12
C THR A 668 111.70 83.75 -38.66
N ASP A 669 111.41 83.85 -39.96
CA ASP A 669 110.84 85.06 -40.60
C ASP A 669 109.41 84.84 -41.17
N TYR A 670 108.79 83.67 -40.92
CA TYR A 670 107.47 83.36 -41.46
C TYR A 670 106.37 83.40 -40.39
N VAL A 671 105.46 84.36 -40.50
CA VAL A 671 104.24 84.44 -39.70
C VAL A 671 103.04 84.10 -40.58
N LEU A 672 102.20 83.16 -40.14
CA LEU A 672 100.96 82.81 -40.85
C LEU A 672 99.91 83.90 -40.59
N SER A 673 99.31 84.46 -41.65
CA SER A 673 98.32 85.54 -41.50
C SER A 673 97.08 85.09 -40.72
N MET A 674 96.52 86.01 -39.91
CA MET A 674 95.25 85.82 -39.22
C MET A 674 94.11 86.42 -40.05
N GLU A 675 93.46 85.62 -40.89
CA GLU A 675 92.12 85.94 -41.37
C GLU A 675 91.04 85.29 -40.49
N ALA A 676 89.87 85.94 -40.43
CA ALA A 676 88.90 85.86 -39.34
C ALA A 676 87.91 84.68 -39.37
N ASP A 677 87.86 83.85 -40.42
CA ASP A 677 86.88 82.75 -40.53
C ASP A 677 87.55 81.39 -40.83
N ARG A 678 88.09 80.74 -39.80
CA ARG A 678 88.80 79.44 -39.94
C ARG A 678 87.88 78.24 -39.71
N HIS A 679 87.06 77.93 -40.70
CA HIS A 679 86.30 76.69 -40.73
C HIS A 679 86.47 75.95 -42.06
N PHE A 680 86.27 74.64 -42.02
CA PHE A 680 86.13 73.81 -43.21
C PHE A 680 84.90 72.92 -43.04
N SER A 681 84.16 72.78 -44.13
CA SER A 681 82.96 71.94 -44.16
C SER A 681 83.19 70.75 -45.07
N PHE A 682 83.05 69.54 -44.55
CA PHE A 682 82.95 68.35 -45.40
C PHE A 682 81.51 68.26 -45.93
N ALA A 683 81.35 68.20 -47.24
CA ALA A 683 80.09 67.82 -47.86
C ALA A 683 79.82 66.31 -47.64
N ASP A 684 78.57 65.90 -47.85
CA ASP A 684 78.16 64.52 -47.72
C ASP A 684 79.02 63.59 -48.60
N GLY A 685 79.65 62.57 -47.99
CA GLY A 685 80.55 61.62 -48.67
C GLY A 685 81.96 62.14 -49.01
N GLU A 686 82.30 63.40 -48.73
CA GLU A 686 83.65 63.95 -48.95
C GLU A 686 84.65 63.35 -47.93
N SER A 687 85.74 62.73 -48.42
CA SER A 687 86.71 61.99 -47.59
C SER A 687 88.06 62.69 -47.42
N LEU A 688 88.36 63.67 -48.28
CA LEU A 688 89.58 64.47 -48.26
C LEU A 688 89.19 65.94 -48.48
N LYS A 689 89.76 66.84 -47.69
CA LYS A 689 89.65 68.28 -47.92
C LYS A 689 91.02 68.94 -47.90
N GLU A 690 91.35 69.69 -48.93
CA GLU A 690 92.54 70.54 -48.97
C GLU A 690 92.17 71.95 -48.52
N PHE A 691 93.01 72.58 -47.72
CA PHE A 691 92.88 73.99 -47.41
C PHE A 691 94.25 74.67 -47.44
N THR A 692 94.26 75.92 -47.88
CA THR A 692 95.48 76.70 -48.05
C THR A 692 95.58 77.77 -46.98
N VAL A 693 96.70 77.82 -46.27
CA VAL A 693 97.04 78.84 -45.29
C VAL A 693 98.04 79.80 -45.94
N GLN A 694 97.78 81.10 -45.91
CA GLN A 694 98.71 82.09 -46.47
C GLN A 694 99.92 82.29 -45.56
N ILE A 695 101.11 82.37 -46.16
CA ILE A 695 102.37 82.66 -45.47
C ILE A 695 102.69 84.13 -45.76
N VAL A 696 102.88 84.93 -44.71
CA VAL A 696 103.27 86.34 -44.83
C VAL A 696 104.71 86.45 -44.34
N ASN A 697 105.60 86.91 -45.23
CA ASN A 697 106.98 87.23 -44.90
C ASN A 697 107.00 88.60 -44.24
N ASP A 698 107.58 88.71 -43.04
CA ASP A 698 107.72 89.99 -42.33
C ASP A 698 109.16 90.52 -42.52
N ASP A 699 109.56 90.63 -43.80
CA ASP A 699 110.40 91.69 -44.42
C ASP A 699 110.61 91.41 -45.93
#